data_AF-A0A126RW30-F1
#
_entry.id   AF-A0A126RW30-F1
#
_cell.length_a   1.000
_cell.length_b   1.000
_cell.length_c   1.000
_cell.angle_alpha   90.00
_cell.angle_beta   90.00
_cell.angle_gamma   90.00
#
_symmetry.space_group_name_H-M   'P 1'
#
loop_
_entity.id
_entity.type
_entity.pdbx_description
1 polymer ?
#
loop_
_entity_poly.entity_id
_entity_poly.type
_entity_poly.pdbx_seq_one_letter_code
_entity_poly.pdbx_strand_id
1 'polypeptide(L)'
;MRFSRLSLERYGRFADCELNFRSGDPDLHIIYGANEAGKTTSLAAVSDLLFGFPQRSPYNFMFDYILLRVGAVLEDGSRTFACRRKKGTAGTLLDTNDAAIDEAPLASMLKGQTRETFSLSFSLDQDALRSGGKAMVEAKNDLGRTLFAAGSGLTGVADELKKLEGEADAIWAPTTSQRRSFTFAHRQLAEATKTIRDAALKPKSWSDARNAMLEAQAALNLARDARDVVQTELRAADRVRRLAPLVRLRDEQTETLLGYETIVDLSVQREDEAERVIREAEEAQRQRSTAEQLKADAENRRDKIEADPTLLEKADEIDQLIADGGSVAKAAQDLVRREAELVVAEALTRRLRAEAGPNADATPSRALAAKLRDLSRTHGENAAARRQIAESRNDLDDRRKRAQDRLDGASAAAASEALIDAVDAARALGSDADARCEGAGLRVEALASSLPALLTRLSPWTGGIDELLVLPEVGDEEIESARSELAEILGQVRREEEQLRHWTEEAEKVALEIGQLATGTVVSEDEIASVRLSRQDCWQPIRENVLAGTPLGSPEAAVADYETSVSRVDEKMVLRFSLAEESSRLSVLERSKASHDLQAKQAQGRIEDARKRYGEAAEAWAARLTAAGLPALEPTRFLTWRSARDAAVEAHRDGLTLRADLASIVGRRDRCRAALAQALEVADAGGPLTPVLAAAERKRAEYEDFTQQRRLAAEQLDQIAAEASALDRRHQRLDDEDASNVTSWREVMDEAGLQLDIVTCGAVLELLDDLRGAIAAEADLRRRVETIRRDASNHMERVEKLSDGSNVPAGDTATRLGALRNCLTAARSAATLIDSLDEEARRRADQFEEASAKLATADAALAPALAETKSTDRAELSEAIERSRAKRRLTVERAAIERRIVEEGDGFTLDELVAAVAASNPDQIASHVSSLDARLGELNDEVAAAATAHGHARSAFTALDAGGTAAVDAASDAEQAKAELEVLAEQYILKRAQALTLKWAIEKYRERHQDPLLLRAGDLFSILTAGRYAALRVDADGSVPRLLGLRDDRRTMVEVGAMSEGTTDQLFLALRLAALEQSVKAGVNLPFLADDLFVNFDDERAEAGFRVLAEVACSTQVLFFTHHPHLVEIAKSVVGDDLHSKCELA
;
A
#
# COMPACT_ATOMS: atom_id res chain seq x y z
N MET A 1 -9.78 32.64 -46.29
CA MET A 1 -9.13 33.77 -45.59
C MET A 1 -7.83 34.16 -46.29
N ARG A 2 -7.65 35.44 -46.60
CA ARG A 2 -6.41 36.07 -47.11
C ARG A 2 -6.14 37.40 -46.41
N PHE A 3 -4.90 37.85 -46.37
CA PHE A 3 -4.50 39.20 -45.98
C PHE A 3 -4.58 40.12 -47.21
N SER A 4 -5.32 41.24 -47.12
CA SER A 4 -5.18 42.34 -48.09
C SER A 4 -4.23 43.42 -47.59
N ARG A 5 -4.14 43.59 -46.26
CA ARG A 5 -3.14 44.45 -45.61
C ARG A 5 -2.68 43.86 -44.29
N LEU A 6 -1.38 43.97 -43.99
CA LEU A 6 -0.78 43.70 -42.69
C LEU A 6 -0.06 44.97 -42.20
N SER A 7 -0.43 45.49 -41.03
CA SER A 7 0.11 46.71 -40.43
C SER A 7 0.90 46.36 -39.15
N LEU A 8 2.22 46.51 -39.20
CA LEU A 8 3.13 46.35 -38.08
C LEU A 8 3.32 47.72 -37.42
N GLU A 9 2.34 48.10 -36.58
CA GLU A 9 2.27 49.44 -35.96
C GLU A 9 3.39 49.62 -34.92
N ARG A 10 3.42 48.84 -33.83
CA ARG A 10 4.50 48.93 -32.85
C ARG A 10 4.90 47.53 -32.47
N TYR A 11 5.71 46.88 -33.30
CA TYR A 11 6.00 45.46 -33.16
C TYR A 11 7.44 45.14 -33.58
N GLY A 12 8.23 44.62 -32.64
CA GLY A 12 9.65 44.36 -32.86
C GLY A 12 10.40 45.63 -33.26
N ARG A 13 10.99 45.63 -34.46
CA ARG A 13 11.71 46.79 -35.01
C ARG A 13 10.84 47.82 -35.72
N PHE A 14 9.56 47.50 -35.97
CA PHE A 14 8.68 48.31 -36.80
C PHE A 14 7.88 49.29 -35.95
N ALA A 15 7.93 50.56 -36.35
CA ALA A 15 7.24 51.68 -35.71
C ALA A 15 5.96 52.11 -36.41
N ASP A 16 5.76 51.73 -37.69
CA ASP A 16 4.53 51.81 -38.49
C ASP A 16 4.84 51.30 -39.92
N CYS A 17 4.94 49.97 -40.10
CA CYS A 17 5.21 49.36 -41.41
C CYS A 17 3.95 48.67 -41.97
N GLU A 18 3.54 49.01 -43.19
CA GLU A 18 2.38 48.40 -43.84
C GLU A 18 2.79 47.56 -45.06
N LEU A 19 2.35 46.30 -45.08
CA LEU A 19 2.46 45.40 -46.23
C LEU A 19 1.09 45.29 -46.90
N ASN A 20 1.00 45.68 -48.16
CA ASN A 20 -0.23 45.62 -48.95
C ASN A 20 -0.12 44.49 -49.97
N PHE A 21 -1.11 43.60 -49.98
CA PHE A 21 -1.11 42.42 -50.83
C PHE A 21 -2.18 42.58 -51.91
N ARG A 22 -1.76 42.48 -53.18
CA ARG A 22 -2.70 42.57 -54.30
C ARG A 22 -3.64 41.36 -54.37
N SER A 23 -4.83 41.58 -54.90
CA SER A 23 -5.73 40.49 -55.28
C SER A 23 -5.39 40.00 -56.69
N GLY A 24 -5.31 38.69 -56.90
CA GLY A 24 -5.02 38.06 -58.19
C GLY A 24 -4.85 36.54 -58.09
N ASP A 25 -4.87 35.87 -59.24
CA ASP A 25 -4.60 34.44 -59.38
C ASP A 25 -3.39 34.28 -60.33
N PRO A 26 -2.23 33.76 -59.87
CA PRO A 26 -1.95 33.20 -58.55
C PRO A 26 -1.79 34.27 -57.44
N ASP A 27 -2.22 33.95 -56.22
CA ASP A 27 -2.14 34.81 -55.03
C ASP A 27 -0.79 34.69 -54.30
N LEU A 28 0.31 34.83 -55.06
CA LEU A 28 1.69 34.69 -54.58
C LEU A 28 2.32 36.06 -54.29
N HIS A 29 2.82 36.24 -53.07
CA HIS A 29 3.46 37.48 -52.61
C HIS A 29 4.87 37.21 -52.13
N ILE A 30 5.85 37.89 -52.72
CA ILE A 30 7.25 37.80 -52.35
C ILE A 30 7.60 38.97 -51.43
N ILE A 31 7.90 38.66 -50.17
CA ILE A 31 8.29 39.63 -49.15
C ILE A 31 9.81 39.60 -49.04
N TYR A 32 10.43 40.61 -49.62
CA TYR A 32 11.88 40.71 -49.74
C TYR A 32 12.44 41.70 -48.72
N GLY A 33 13.52 41.32 -48.06
CA GLY A 33 14.29 42.22 -47.20
C GLY A 33 15.64 41.64 -46.84
N ALA A 34 16.64 42.50 -46.63
CA ALA A 34 17.96 42.08 -46.17
C ALA A 34 17.90 41.29 -44.85
N ASN A 35 19.00 40.65 -44.46
CA ASN A 35 19.07 40.08 -43.11
C ASN A 35 18.85 41.19 -42.08
N GLU A 36 18.16 40.84 -40.98
CA GLU A 36 17.70 41.78 -39.95
C GLU A 36 16.57 42.74 -40.37
N ALA A 37 16.12 42.74 -41.64
CA ALA A 37 15.02 43.58 -42.13
C ALA A 37 13.64 43.31 -41.47
N GLY A 38 13.54 42.31 -40.61
CA GLY A 38 12.33 42.00 -39.84
C GLY A 38 11.39 40.97 -40.47
N LYS A 39 11.88 40.07 -41.34
CA LYS A 39 11.10 38.95 -41.94
C LYS A 39 10.48 38.03 -40.87
N THR A 40 11.30 37.45 -40.02
CA THR A 40 10.85 36.61 -38.89
C THR A 40 9.98 37.39 -37.90
N THR A 41 10.23 38.71 -37.74
CA THR A 41 9.37 39.60 -36.95
C THR A 41 7.97 39.73 -37.58
N SER A 42 7.88 39.81 -38.90
CA SER A 42 6.62 39.90 -39.64
C SER A 42 5.84 38.58 -39.60
N LEU A 43 6.52 37.42 -39.72
CA LEU A 43 5.90 36.10 -39.61
C LEU A 43 5.33 35.86 -38.21
N ALA A 44 6.07 36.25 -37.16
CA ALA A 44 5.60 36.18 -35.79
C ALA A 44 4.40 37.12 -35.55
N ALA A 45 4.38 38.31 -36.18
CA ALA A 45 3.27 39.24 -36.08
C ALA A 45 1.97 38.67 -36.68
N VAL A 46 2.06 37.91 -37.78
CA VAL A 46 0.90 37.19 -38.36
C VAL A 46 0.33 36.19 -37.35
N SER A 47 1.19 35.39 -36.71
CA SER A 47 0.76 34.41 -35.71
C SER A 47 0.19 35.08 -34.44
N ASP A 48 0.82 36.16 -33.97
CA ASP A 48 0.38 36.92 -32.79
C ASP A 48 -0.93 37.66 -33.02
N LEU A 49 -1.19 38.13 -34.25
CA LEU A 49 -2.48 38.71 -34.65
C LEU A 49 -3.60 37.65 -34.67
N LEU A 50 -3.36 36.50 -35.30
CA LEU A 50 -4.39 35.47 -35.48
C LEU A 50 -4.75 34.76 -34.18
N PHE A 51 -3.76 34.44 -33.34
CA PHE A 51 -3.95 33.58 -32.15
C PHE A 51 -3.72 34.29 -30.82
N GLY A 52 -3.37 35.58 -30.83
CA GLY A 52 -3.09 36.35 -29.63
C GLY A 52 -1.62 36.36 -29.23
N PHE A 53 -1.17 37.44 -28.59
CA PHE A 53 0.22 37.59 -28.14
C PHE A 53 0.53 36.58 -27.02
N PRO A 54 1.71 35.92 -27.03
CA PRO A 54 2.14 35.09 -25.92
C PRO A 54 2.37 35.92 -24.65
N GLN A 55 2.26 35.28 -23.47
CA GLN A 55 2.47 35.91 -22.15
C GLN A 55 3.80 36.69 -22.10
N ARG A 56 4.89 36.08 -22.58
CA ARG A 56 6.18 36.75 -22.84
C ARG A 56 6.39 36.81 -24.34
N SER A 57 6.34 38.01 -24.93
CA SER A 57 6.67 38.20 -26.36
C SER A 57 8.12 38.69 -26.46
N PRO A 58 8.97 38.09 -27.30
CA PRO A 58 10.36 38.53 -27.47
C PRO A 58 10.47 39.79 -28.36
N TYR A 59 9.37 40.29 -28.92
CA TYR A 59 9.35 41.39 -29.88
C TYR A 59 9.06 42.77 -29.24
N ASN A 60 9.37 42.95 -27.95
CA ASN A 60 9.21 44.22 -27.21
C ASN A 60 10.51 45.03 -27.06
N PHE A 61 11.52 44.77 -27.89
CA PHE A 61 12.86 45.35 -27.70
C PHE A 61 12.99 46.83 -28.08
N MET A 62 12.08 47.40 -28.88
CA MET A 62 12.01 48.85 -29.15
C MET A 62 10.80 49.56 -28.52
N PHE A 63 9.76 48.80 -28.14
CA PHE A 63 8.51 49.35 -27.62
C PHE A 63 8.07 48.54 -26.39
N ASP A 64 7.67 49.23 -25.33
CA ASP A 64 7.14 48.58 -24.13
C ASP A 64 5.94 47.69 -24.44
N TYR A 65 5.72 46.67 -23.61
CA TYR A 65 4.65 45.68 -23.82
C TYR A 65 3.26 46.28 -24.01
N ILE A 66 2.96 47.41 -23.36
CA ILE A 66 1.67 48.10 -23.45
C ILE A 66 1.45 48.74 -24.83
N LEU A 67 2.54 49.08 -25.52
CA LEU A 67 2.50 49.74 -26.82
C LEU A 67 2.43 48.73 -27.97
N LEU A 68 2.65 47.44 -27.73
CA LEU A 68 2.71 46.44 -28.80
C LEU A 68 1.36 46.27 -29.51
N ARG A 69 1.38 46.43 -30.83
CA ARG A 69 0.18 46.40 -31.67
C ARG A 69 0.48 45.93 -33.09
N VAL A 70 -0.37 45.02 -33.59
CA VAL A 70 -0.38 44.53 -34.99
C VAL A 70 -1.79 44.66 -35.53
N GLY A 71 -1.95 45.18 -36.74
CA GLY A 71 -3.20 45.30 -37.46
C GLY A 71 -3.23 44.48 -38.75
N ALA A 72 -4.41 44.13 -39.22
CA ALA A 72 -4.61 43.61 -40.57
C ALA A 72 -6.02 43.88 -41.11
N VAL A 73 -6.13 43.79 -42.43
CA VAL A 73 -7.40 43.64 -43.13
C VAL A 73 -7.43 42.24 -43.72
N LEU A 74 -8.35 41.41 -43.23
CA LEU A 74 -8.55 40.03 -43.65
C LEU A 74 -9.76 39.94 -44.58
N GLU A 75 -9.69 39.09 -45.59
CA GLU A 75 -10.79 38.81 -46.52
C GLU A 75 -11.12 37.32 -46.52
N ASP A 76 -12.40 36.97 -46.41
CA ASP A 76 -12.90 35.60 -46.51
C ASP A 76 -14.17 35.57 -47.37
N GLY A 77 -14.01 35.19 -48.64
CA GLY A 77 -15.07 35.31 -49.64
C GLY A 77 -15.45 36.79 -49.86
N SER A 78 -16.72 37.14 -49.60
CA SER A 78 -17.22 38.52 -49.72
C SER A 78 -17.10 39.35 -48.43
N ARG A 79 -16.56 38.77 -47.34
CA ARG A 79 -16.44 39.44 -46.04
C ARG A 79 -15.06 40.06 -45.88
N THR A 80 -15.01 41.33 -45.53
CA THR A 80 -13.79 42.04 -45.13
C THR A 80 -13.82 42.31 -43.63
N PHE A 81 -12.74 41.95 -42.93
CA PHE A 81 -12.60 42.10 -41.49
C PHE A 81 -11.32 42.87 -41.16
N ALA A 82 -11.46 44.14 -40.82
CA ALA A 82 -10.36 44.99 -40.36
C ALA A 82 -10.24 44.87 -38.84
N CYS A 83 -9.07 44.47 -38.35
CA CYS A 83 -8.84 44.30 -36.92
C CYS A 83 -7.41 44.71 -36.53
N ARG A 84 -7.27 45.12 -35.27
CA ARG A 84 -5.99 45.33 -34.61
C ARG A 84 -5.92 44.48 -33.36
N ARG A 85 -4.74 44.00 -32.99
CA ARG A 85 -4.54 43.27 -31.75
C ARG A 85 -3.45 43.94 -30.93
N LYS A 86 -3.78 44.27 -29.67
CA LYS A 86 -2.83 44.76 -28.66
C LYS A 86 -2.42 43.62 -27.72
N LYS A 87 -1.24 43.72 -27.10
CA LYS A 87 -0.85 42.79 -26.04
C LYS A 87 -1.65 43.04 -24.75
N GLY A 88 -2.19 41.98 -24.15
CA GLY A 88 -2.96 42.04 -22.91
C GLY A 88 -3.58 40.68 -22.56
N THR A 89 -4.32 40.60 -21.44
CA THR A 89 -4.95 39.36 -20.96
C THR A 89 -6.45 39.27 -21.27
N ALA A 90 -7.12 40.39 -21.54
CA ALA A 90 -8.54 40.44 -21.91
C ALA A 90 -8.81 41.63 -22.85
N GLY A 91 -9.76 41.49 -23.77
CA GLY A 91 -10.15 42.56 -24.72
C GLY A 91 -9.01 43.02 -25.63
N THR A 92 -8.27 42.06 -26.20
CA THR A 92 -7.04 42.33 -26.97
C THR A 92 -7.28 42.58 -28.45
N LEU A 93 -8.36 42.05 -29.03
CA LEU A 93 -8.77 42.31 -30.42
C LEU A 93 -9.62 43.59 -30.48
N LEU A 94 -9.27 44.50 -31.39
CA LEU A 94 -9.80 45.84 -31.53
C LEU A 94 -10.27 46.10 -32.96
N ASP A 95 -11.22 47.02 -33.13
CA ASP A 95 -11.63 47.56 -34.44
C ASP A 95 -10.72 48.73 -34.91
N THR A 96 -11.11 49.38 -36.00
CA THR A 96 -10.39 50.55 -36.56
C THR A 96 -10.45 51.80 -35.68
N ASN A 97 -11.34 51.84 -34.67
CA ASN A 97 -11.54 52.94 -33.73
C ASN A 97 -10.95 52.64 -32.33
N ASP A 98 -10.12 51.60 -32.19
CA ASP A 98 -9.51 51.14 -30.94
C ASP A 98 -10.51 50.60 -29.88
N ALA A 99 -11.73 50.23 -30.29
CA ALA A 99 -12.72 49.59 -29.42
C ALA A 99 -12.56 48.06 -29.44
N ALA A 100 -12.72 47.40 -28.28
CA ALA A 100 -12.62 45.94 -28.20
C ALA A 100 -13.79 45.26 -28.93
N ILE A 101 -13.47 44.26 -29.76
CA ILE A 101 -14.44 43.50 -30.55
C ILE A 101 -14.43 42.01 -30.17
N ASP A 102 -15.54 41.33 -30.47
CA ASP A 102 -15.68 39.88 -30.28
C ASP A 102 -14.65 39.12 -31.13
N GLU A 103 -14.06 38.06 -30.59
CA GLU A 103 -13.13 37.18 -31.28
C GLU A 103 -13.85 36.17 -32.18
N ALA A 104 -15.16 35.94 -31.99
CA ALA A 104 -15.93 34.94 -32.75
C ALA A 104 -15.82 35.07 -34.29
N PRO A 105 -15.83 36.28 -34.90
CA PRO A 105 -15.63 36.42 -36.34
C PRO A 105 -14.25 35.91 -36.81
N LEU A 106 -13.18 36.22 -36.06
CA LEU A 106 -11.83 35.76 -36.37
C LEU A 106 -11.69 34.25 -36.14
N ALA A 107 -12.22 33.74 -35.03
CA ALA A 107 -12.23 32.30 -34.72
C ALA A 107 -12.98 31.47 -35.78
N SER A 108 -14.08 32.00 -36.33
CA SER A 108 -14.81 31.38 -37.44
C SER A 108 -13.99 31.33 -38.74
N MET A 109 -13.14 32.34 -38.99
CA MET A 109 -12.24 32.36 -40.16
C MET A 109 -11.08 31.38 -40.00
N LEU A 110 -10.65 31.11 -38.76
CA LEU A 110 -9.59 30.16 -38.42
C LEU A 110 -10.01 28.68 -38.51
N LYS A 111 -11.31 28.38 -38.63
CA LYS A 111 -11.85 27.01 -38.81
C LYS A 111 -11.32 25.99 -37.78
N GLY A 112 -11.19 26.41 -36.52
CA GLY A 112 -10.72 25.54 -35.43
C GLY A 112 -9.21 25.28 -35.42
N GLN A 113 -8.43 25.97 -36.24
CA GLN A 113 -6.97 25.90 -36.19
C GLN A 113 -6.44 26.60 -34.92
N THR A 114 -5.43 26.00 -34.33
CA THR A 114 -4.65 26.52 -33.20
C THR A 114 -3.35 27.11 -33.71
N ARG A 115 -2.62 27.84 -32.84
CA ARG A 115 -1.29 28.35 -33.17
C ARG A 115 -0.35 27.21 -33.59
N GLU A 116 -0.37 26.10 -32.85
CA GLU A 116 0.49 24.95 -33.10
C GLU A 116 0.15 24.26 -34.43
N THR A 117 -1.15 24.04 -34.70
CA THR A 117 -1.56 23.40 -35.96
C THR A 117 -1.37 24.31 -37.17
N PHE A 118 -1.51 25.63 -37.00
CA PHE A 118 -1.18 26.62 -38.03
C PHE A 118 0.32 26.63 -38.34
N SER A 119 1.18 26.66 -37.32
CA SER A 119 2.64 26.59 -37.49
C SER A 119 3.11 25.26 -38.08
N LEU A 120 2.37 24.17 -37.90
CA LEU A 120 2.74 22.87 -38.48
C LEU A 120 2.29 22.67 -39.93
N SER A 121 1.24 23.37 -40.38
CA SER A 121 0.59 23.12 -41.68
C SER A 121 0.61 24.31 -42.63
N PHE A 122 0.51 25.54 -42.11
CA PHE A 122 0.32 26.76 -42.90
C PHE A 122 1.46 27.77 -42.74
N SER A 123 2.46 27.52 -41.89
CA SER A 123 3.65 28.36 -41.77
C SER A 123 4.89 27.48 -41.75
N LEU A 124 5.66 27.44 -42.82
CA LEU A 124 6.84 26.59 -42.93
C LEU A 124 8.11 27.42 -43.01
N ASP A 125 9.03 27.16 -42.08
CA ASP A 125 10.44 27.51 -42.16
C ASP A 125 11.29 26.25 -42.47
N GLN A 126 12.60 26.43 -42.63
CA GLN A 126 13.52 25.34 -42.97
C GLN A 126 13.56 24.21 -41.93
N ASP A 127 13.48 24.54 -40.64
CA ASP A 127 13.54 23.57 -39.54
C ASP A 127 12.20 22.82 -39.37
N ALA A 128 11.08 23.52 -39.51
CA ALA A 128 9.71 22.99 -39.50
C ALA A 128 9.45 22.08 -40.71
N LEU A 129 10.03 22.40 -41.87
CA LEU A 129 10.00 21.56 -43.06
C LEU A 129 10.66 20.20 -42.80
N ARG A 130 11.88 20.21 -42.24
CA ARG A 130 12.68 18.99 -41.99
C ARG A 130 12.14 18.15 -40.86
N SER A 131 11.86 18.77 -39.71
CA SER A 131 11.32 18.07 -38.54
C SER A 131 9.94 17.47 -38.84
N GLY A 132 9.10 18.24 -39.54
CA GLY A 132 7.80 17.81 -40.04
C GLY A 132 7.86 16.69 -41.07
N GLY A 133 8.71 16.84 -42.08
CA GLY A 133 8.88 15.84 -43.13
C GLY A 133 9.45 14.52 -42.62
N LYS A 134 10.42 14.55 -41.69
CA LYS A 134 10.91 13.35 -40.99
C LYS A 134 9.81 12.67 -40.18
N ALA A 135 8.98 13.44 -39.48
CA ALA A 135 7.85 12.89 -38.73
C ALA A 135 6.82 12.20 -39.64
N MET A 136 6.61 12.73 -40.85
CA MET A 136 5.74 12.11 -41.86
C MET A 136 6.35 10.85 -42.49
N VAL A 137 7.67 10.73 -42.57
CA VAL A 137 8.36 9.56 -43.15
C VAL A 137 8.62 8.44 -42.13
N GLU A 138 8.98 8.77 -40.89
CA GLU A 138 9.39 7.78 -39.87
C GLU A 138 8.23 7.10 -39.12
N ALA A 139 6.99 7.56 -39.30
CA ALA A 139 5.78 6.99 -38.68
C ALA A 139 5.89 6.70 -37.16
N LYS A 140 6.74 7.45 -36.43
CA LYS A 140 7.03 7.23 -35.00
C LYS A 140 6.00 7.82 -34.02
N ASN A 141 5.23 8.80 -34.45
CA ASN A 141 4.17 9.42 -33.62
C ASN A 141 2.78 9.04 -34.14
N ASP A 142 1.80 9.09 -33.23
CA ASP A 142 0.37 8.81 -33.48
C ASP A 142 -0.17 9.57 -34.70
N LEU A 143 0.38 10.76 -34.97
CA LEU A 143 0.10 11.61 -36.13
C LEU A 143 0.56 11.01 -37.48
N GLY A 144 1.70 10.32 -37.52
CA GLY A 144 2.21 9.67 -38.74
C GLY A 144 1.43 8.39 -39.07
N ARG A 145 1.05 7.60 -38.06
CA ARG A 145 0.14 6.45 -38.24
C ARG A 145 -1.27 6.91 -38.62
N THR A 146 -1.78 7.98 -38.02
CA THR A 146 -3.08 8.56 -38.39
C THR A 146 -3.06 9.22 -39.76
N LEU A 147 -1.99 9.87 -40.22
CA LEU A 147 -1.94 10.41 -41.60
C LEU A 147 -2.02 9.30 -42.66
N PHE A 148 -1.22 8.24 -42.53
CA PHE A 148 -1.25 7.11 -43.48
C PHE A 148 -2.54 6.27 -43.38
N ALA A 149 -3.24 6.27 -42.23
CA ALA A 149 -4.43 5.45 -42.01
C ALA A 149 -5.75 6.24 -42.10
N ALA A 150 -5.75 7.56 -41.87
CA ALA A 150 -6.90 8.45 -42.03
C ALA A 150 -7.17 8.81 -43.49
N GLY A 151 -6.14 8.80 -44.36
CA GLY A 151 -6.34 8.92 -45.81
C GLY A 151 -7.11 7.74 -46.43
N SER A 152 -7.14 6.58 -45.77
CA SER A 152 -7.79 5.36 -46.28
C SER A 152 -9.00 4.89 -45.46
N GLY A 153 -9.26 5.46 -44.28
CA GLY A 153 -10.35 5.04 -43.38
C GLY A 153 -10.15 3.65 -42.74
N LEU A 154 -8.93 3.12 -42.75
CA LEU A 154 -8.63 1.72 -42.37
C LEU A 154 -7.98 1.55 -40.99
N THR A 155 -7.87 2.61 -40.17
CA THR A 155 -7.27 2.55 -38.81
C THR A 155 -7.85 1.41 -37.98
N GLY A 156 -9.18 1.33 -37.87
CA GLY A 156 -9.85 0.29 -37.09
C GLY A 156 -9.68 -1.12 -37.66
N VAL A 157 -9.46 -1.25 -38.96
CA VAL A 157 -9.36 -2.56 -39.65
C VAL A 157 -7.96 -3.17 -39.48
N ALA A 158 -6.92 -2.33 -39.45
CA ALA A 158 -5.54 -2.78 -39.21
C ALA A 158 -5.33 -3.24 -37.76
N ASP A 159 -5.94 -2.54 -36.79
CA ASP A 159 -5.89 -2.94 -35.39
C ASP A 159 -6.69 -4.23 -35.15
N GLU A 160 -7.85 -4.41 -35.80
CA GLU A 160 -8.61 -5.67 -35.73
C GLU A 160 -7.86 -6.83 -36.41
N LEU A 161 -7.14 -6.61 -37.52
CA LEU A 161 -6.28 -7.64 -38.11
C LEU A 161 -5.18 -8.08 -37.14
N LYS A 162 -4.48 -7.12 -36.51
CA LYS A 162 -3.42 -7.42 -35.54
C LYS A 162 -3.98 -8.18 -34.32
N LYS A 163 -5.19 -7.84 -33.89
CA LYS A 163 -5.90 -8.53 -32.82
C LYS A 163 -6.25 -9.98 -33.22
N LEU A 164 -6.81 -10.19 -34.41
CA LEU A 164 -7.13 -11.53 -34.93
C LEU A 164 -5.87 -12.41 -35.11
N GLU A 165 -4.77 -11.83 -35.59
CA GLU A 165 -3.47 -12.51 -35.69
C GLU A 165 -2.92 -12.85 -34.30
N GLY A 166 -3.00 -11.92 -33.34
CA GLY A 166 -2.61 -12.16 -31.95
C GLY A 166 -3.46 -13.24 -31.25
N GLU A 167 -4.77 -13.25 -31.50
CA GLU A 167 -5.69 -14.28 -31.00
C GLU A 167 -5.39 -15.66 -31.62
N ALA A 168 -5.08 -15.74 -32.91
CA ALA A 168 -4.67 -16.99 -33.56
C ALA A 168 -3.32 -17.49 -33.04
N ASP A 169 -2.31 -16.60 -32.92
CA ASP A 169 -0.98 -16.95 -32.43
C ASP A 169 -0.97 -17.32 -30.93
N ALA A 170 -1.93 -16.80 -30.15
CA ALA A 170 -2.16 -17.22 -28.77
C ALA A 170 -2.69 -18.66 -28.69
N ILE A 171 -3.40 -19.13 -29.72
CA ILE A 171 -3.88 -20.52 -29.79
C ILE A 171 -2.78 -21.46 -30.29
N TRP A 172 -2.17 -21.18 -31.45
CA TRP A 172 -1.14 -22.05 -32.04
C TRP A 172 -0.20 -21.31 -33.02
N ALA A 173 1.07 -21.71 -33.07
CA ALA A 173 1.98 -21.34 -34.17
C ALA A 173 3.13 -22.37 -34.31
N PRO A 174 3.93 -22.32 -35.41
CA PRO A 174 4.94 -23.34 -35.74
C PRO A 174 6.06 -23.52 -34.71
N THR A 175 6.39 -22.47 -33.94
CA THR A 175 7.41 -22.50 -32.90
C THR A 175 6.82 -22.92 -31.56
N THR A 176 7.13 -24.11 -31.06
CA THR A 176 6.54 -24.63 -29.81
C THR A 176 6.78 -23.69 -28.61
N SER A 177 5.70 -23.08 -28.09
CA SER A 177 5.72 -22.19 -26.91
C SER A 177 4.69 -22.67 -25.89
N GLN A 178 5.09 -22.73 -24.62
CA GLN A 178 4.21 -23.21 -23.54
C GLN A 178 3.05 -22.27 -23.21
N ARG A 179 3.12 -21.00 -23.66
CA ARG A 179 2.07 -20.01 -23.40
C ARG A 179 0.86 -20.14 -24.34
N ARG A 180 0.91 -21.04 -25.33
CA ARG A 180 -0.15 -21.21 -26.32
C ARG A 180 -1.13 -22.28 -25.90
N SER A 181 -2.42 -21.98 -25.96
CA SER A 181 -3.47 -22.86 -25.43
C SER A 181 -3.50 -24.24 -26.10
N PHE A 182 -3.30 -24.32 -27.42
CA PHE A 182 -3.27 -25.62 -28.12
C PHE A 182 -2.04 -26.46 -27.74
N THR A 183 -0.86 -25.83 -27.66
CA THR A 183 0.38 -26.53 -27.26
C THR A 183 0.30 -27.02 -25.82
N PHE A 184 -0.35 -26.24 -24.95
CA PHE A 184 -0.61 -26.60 -23.57
C PHE A 184 -1.59 -27.78 -23.46
N ALA A 185 -2.76 -27.72 -24.09
CA ALA A 185 -3.74 -28.81 -24.08
C ALA A 185 -3.18 -30.11 -24.71
N HIS A 186 -2.38 -30.01 -25.77
CA HIS A 186 -1.73 -31.18 -26.39
C HIS A 186 -0.73 -31.86 -25.45
N ARG A 187 -0.01 -31.07 -24.65
CA ARG A 187 0.91 -31.60 -23.64
C ARG A 187 0.15 -32.27 -22.50
N GLN A 188 -0.94 -31.66 -22.03
CA GLN A 188 -1.81 -32.26 -21.01
C GLN A 188 -2.33 -33.63 -21.47
N LEU A 189 -2.80 -33.74 -22.72
CA LEU A 189 -3.23 -35.01 -23.30
C LEU A 189 -2.10 -36.06 -23.31
N ALA A 190 -0.89 -35.66 -23.73
CA ALA A 190 0.26 -36.57 -23.77
C ALA A 190 0.70 -37.05 -22.38
N GLU A 191 0.63 -36.17 -21.39
CA GLU A 191 0.96 -36.45 -19.99
C GLU A 191 -0.09 -37.36 -19.35
N ALA A 192 -1.38 -37.04 -19.50
CA ALA A 192 -2.49 -37.86 -19.03
C ALA A 192 -2.47 -39.28 -19.65
N THR A 193 -2.22 -39.39 -20.96
CA THR A 193 -2.11 -40.70 -21.65
C THR A 193 -0.93 -41.53 -21.14
N LYS A 194 0.17 -40.89 -20.75
CA LYS A 194 1.32 -41.57 -20.15
C LYS A 194 0.98 -42.06 -18.74
N THR A 195 0.31 -41.24 -17.93
CA THR A 195 -0.16 -41.59 -16.58
C THR A 195 -1.10 -42.80 -16.59
N ILE A 196 -2.04 -42.87 -17.53
CA ILE A 196 -2.93 -44.04 -17.70
C ILE A 196 -2.12 -45.33 -17.96
N ARG A 197 -1.07 -45.25 -18.78
CA ARG A 197 -0.21 -46.41 -19.12
C ARG A 197 0.64 -46.85 -17.93
N ASP A 198 1.19 -45.90 -17.18
CA ASP A 198 2.07 -46.15 -16.04
C ASP A 198 1.29 -46.63 -14.79
N ALA A 199 0.00 -46.27 -14.68
CA ALA A 199 -0.88 -46.65 -13.57
C ALA A 199 -1.58 -48.03 -13.72
N ALA A 200 -1.43 -48.72 -14.85
CA ALA A 200 -1.98 -50.07 -15.04
C ALA A 200 -1.21 -51.12 -14.18
N LEU A 201 -1.80 -51.53 -13.05
CA LEU A 201 -1.18 -52.43 -12.06
C LEU A 201 -0.92 -53.86 -12.58
N LYS A 202 0.25 -54.42 -12.21
CA LYS A 202 0.59 -55.85 -12.37
C LYS A 202 0.23 -56.60 -11.05
N PRO A 203 -0.58 -57.67 -11.06
CA PRO A 203 -1.11 -58.33 -9.86
C PRO A 203 -0.11 -58.76 -8.77
N LYS A 204 1.16 -58.98 -9.12
CA LYS A 204 2.20 -59.45 -8.18
C LYS A 204 2.74 -58.34 -7.25
N SER A 205 2.80 -57.09 -7.71
CA SER A 205 3.35 -55.99 -6.89
C SER A 205 2.41 -55.57 -5.76
N TRP A 206 1.10 -55.75 -5.93
CA TRP A 206 0.10 -55.41 -4.91
C TRP A 206 0.14 -56.37 -3.72
N SER A 207 0.30 -57.69 -3.96
CA SER A 207 0.40 -58.68 -2.88
C SER A 207 1.66 -58.52 -2.04
N ASP A 208 2.80 -58.23 -2.69
CA ASP A 208 4.09 -58.08 -2.01
C ASP A 208 4.12 -56.84 -1.09
N ALA A 209 3.51 -55.73 -1.53
CA ALA A 209 3.40 -54.50 -0.75
C ALA A 209 2.48 -54.64 0.48
N ARG A 210 1.38 -55.42 0.36
CA ARG A 210 0.47 -55.68 1.49
C ARG A 210 1.16 -56.44 2.62
N ASN A 211 1.93 -57.48 2.28
CA ASN A 211 2.62 -58.30 3.28
C ASN A 211 3.71 -57.50 3.99
N ALA A 212 4.49 -56.70 3.26
CA ALA A 212 5.51 -55.82 3.84
C ALA A 212 4.91 -54.78 4.82
N MET A 213 3.71 -54.27 4.55
CA MET A 213 3.01 -53.34 5.46
C MET A 213 2.63 -54.00 6.78
N LEU A 214 2.06 -55.21 6.73
CA LEU A 214 1.62 -55.94 7.93
C LEU A 214 2.81 -56.31 8.84
N GLU A 215 3.92 -56.75 8.27
CA GLU A 215 5.15 -57.05 9.02
C GLU A 215 5.72 -55.81 9.71
N ALA A 216 5.78 -54.68 8.99
CA ALA A 216 6.29 -53.43 9.55
C ALA A 216 5.37 -52.85 10.64
N GLN A 217 4.04 -53.03 10.53
CA GLN A 217 3.08 -52.62 11.56
C GLN A 217 3.22 -53.44 12.85
N ALA A 218 3.46 -54.75 12.74
CA ALA A 218 3.71 -55.61 13.89
C ALA A 218 5.00 -55.20 14.63
N ALA A 219 6.08 -54.93 13.89
CA ALA A 219 7.35 -54.47 14.46
C ALA A 219 7.22 -53.11 15.18
N LEU A 220 6.44 -52.17 14.63
CA LEU A 220 6.18 -50.88 15.25
C LEU A 220 5.44 -50.99 16.59
N ASN A 221 4.45 -51.86 16.67
CA ASN A 221 3.69 -52.04 17.91
C ASN A 221 4.58 -52.61 19.03
N LEU A 222 5.39 -53.61 18.71
CA LEU A 222 6.31 -54.23 19.67
C LEU A 222 7.35 -53.22 20.21
N ALA A 223 7.89 -52.37 19.34
CA ALA A 223 8.84 -51.32 19.76
C ALA A 223 8.18 -50.24 20.65
N ARG A 224 6.91 -49.90 20.40
CA ARG A 224 6.15 -48.93 21.20
C ARG A 224 5.87 -49.45 22.60
N ASP A 225 5.42 -50.70 22.71
CA ASP A 225 5.12 -51.32 24.01
C ASP A 225 6.38 -51.38 24.89
N ALA A 226 7.53 -51.73 24.30
CA ALA A 226 8.82 -51.75 25.00
C ALA A 226 9.26 -50.35 25.49
N ARG A 227 9.08 -49.31 24.66
CA ARG A 227 9.38 -47.91 25.01
C ARG A 227 8.51 -47.41 26.16
N ASP A 228 7.21 -47.70 26.14
CA ASP A 228 6.25 -47.15 27.12
C ASP A 228 6.52 -47.68 28.55
N VAL A 229 7.00 -48.92 28.67
CA VAL A 229 7.48 -49.50 29.94
C VAL A 229 8.68 -48.71 30.47
N VAL A 230 9.73 -48.53 29.67
CA VAL A 230 10.95 -47.80 30.09
C VAL A 230 10.66 -46.34 30.39
N GLN A 231 9.74 -45.71 29.65
CA GLN A 231 9.34 -44.32 29.88
C GLN A 231 8.64 -44.14 31.24
N THR A 232 7.85 -45.12 31.67
CA THR A 232 7.17 -45.09 32.98
C THR A 232 8.16 -45.20 34.13
N GLU A 233 9.14 -46.09 33.99
CA GLU A 233 10.23 -46.26 34.97
C GLU A 233 11.11 -45.01 35.05
N LEU A 234 11.46 -44.41 33.90
CA LEU A 234 12.24 -43.18 33.84
C LEU A 234 11.54 -42.02 34.55
N ARG A 235 10.22 -41.84 34.34
CA ARG A 235 9.45 -40.77 35.02
C ARG A 235 9.48 -40.91 36.53
N ALA A 236 9.38 -42.14 37.04
CA ALA A 236 9.45 -42.39 38.47
C ALA A 236 10.85 -42.09 39.05
N ALA A 237 11.91 -42.52 38.37
CA ALA A 237 13.29 -42.26 38.78
C ALA A 237 13.68 -40.78 38.66
N ASP A 238 13.25 -40.10 37.59
CA ASP A 238 13.51 -38.67 37.38
C ASP A 238 12.77 -37.78 38.38
N ARG A 239 11.54 -38.13 38.77
CA ARG A 239 10.83 -37.42 39.85
C ARG A 239 11.65 -37.41 41.14
N VAL A 240 12.16 -38.58 41.55
CA VAL A 240 13.04 -38.67 42.74
C VAL A 240 14.31 -37.84 42.55
N ARG A 241 14.95 -37.91 41.38
CA ARG A 241 16.16 -37.12 41.05
C ARG A 241 15.93 -35.61 41.15
N ARG A 242 14.81 -35.11 40.61
CA ARG A 242 14.46 -33.68 40.57
C ARG A 242 14.10 -33.13 41.94
N LEU A 243 13.38 -33.92 42.73
CA LEU A 243 12.92 -33.50 44.05
C LEU A 243 14.02 -33.62 45.12
N ALA A 244 15.02 -34.49 44.93
CA ALA A 244 16.07 -34.72 45.92
C ALA A 244 16.84 -33.44 46.35
N PRO A 245 17.27 -32.54 45.43
CA PRO A 245 17.87 -31.26 45.81
C PRO A 245 16.91 -30.32 46.55
N LEU A 246 15.63 -30.29 46.18
CA LEU A 246 14.63 -29.43 46.83
C LEU A 246 14.32 -29.92 48.24
N VAL A 247 14.22 -31.23 48.45
CA VAL A 247 14.05 -31.83 49.77
C VAL A 247 15.28 -31.55 50.65
N ARG A 248 16.51 -31.67 50.11
CA ARG A 248 17.73 -31.28 50.84
C ARG A 248 17.74 -29.79 51.22
N LEU A 249 17.40 -28.90 50.28
CA LEU A 249 17.36 -27.47 50.53
C LEU A 249 16.29 -27.09 51.55
N ARG A 250 15.13 -27.77 51.53
CA ARG A 250 14.11 -27.66 52.58
C ARG A 250 14.67 -28.05 53.93
N ASP A 251 15.38 -29.17 54.01
CA ASP A 251 15.96 -29.66 55.27
C ASP A 251 17.04 -28.69 55.79
N GLU A 252 17.92 -28.19 54.93
CA GLU A 252 18.93 -27.15 55.24
C GLU A 252 18.29 -25.83 55.72
N GLN A 253 17.23 -25.37 55.05
CA GLN A 253 16.50 -24.16 55.48
C GLN A 253 15.76 -24.40 56.80
N THR A 254 15.23 -25.60 57.02
CA THR A 254 14.59 -25.99 58.28
C THR A 254 15.61 -25.98 59.41
N GLU A 255 16.82 -26.51 59.18
CA GLU A 255 17.93 -26.50 60.14
C GLU A 255 18.42 -25.08 60.41
N THR A 256 18.58 -24.25 59.36
CA THR A 256 18.98 -22.85 59.50
C THR A 256 17.95 -22.04 60.30
N LEU A 257 16.65 -22.31 60.11
CA LEU A 257 15.57 -21.64 60.83
C LEU A 257 15.64 -21.89 62.34
N LEU A 258 16.13 -23.05 62.78
CA LEU A 258 16.34 -23.36 64.21
C LEU A 258 17.31 -22.37 64.86
N GLY A 259 18.31 -21.87 64.12
CA GLY A 259 19.25 -20.85 64.60
C GLY A 259 18.63 -19.46 64.85
N TYR A 260 17.42 -19.21 64.33
CA TYR A 260 16.70 -17.95 64.48
C TYR A 260 15.51 -18.05 65.46
N GLU A 261 15.34 -19.18 66.14
CA GLU A 261 14.19 -19.44 67.01
C GLU A 261 14.09 -18.41 68.16
N THR A 262 15.23 -17.96 68.69
CA THR A 262 15.36 -16.97 69.77
C THR A 262 15.30 -15.50 69.32
N ILE A 263 15.26 -15.23 68.00
CA ILE A 263 15.15 -13.87 67.45
C ILE A 263 13.69 -13.39 67.52
N VAL A 264 13.50 -12.17 68.04
CA VAL A 264 12.20 -11.49 68.12
C VAL A 264 11.71 -11.17 66.70
N ASP A 265 10.49 -11.60 66.38
CA ASP A 265 9.87 -11.36 65.07
C ASP A 265 9.11 -10.03 65.08
N LEU A 266 9.70 -9.00 64.47
CA LEU A 266 9.05 -7.70 64.30
C LEU A 266 8.19 -7.73 63.03
N SER A 267 6.96 -7.22 63.12
CA SER A 267 6.11 -7.06 61.92
C SER A 267 6.72 -6.05 60.94
N VAL A 268 6.51 -6.23 59.63
CA VAL A 268 7.07 -5.35 58.57
C VAL A 268 6.80 -3.87 58.85
N GLN A 269 5.56 -3.53 59.23
CA GLN A 269 5.18 -2.14 59.54
C GLN A 269 6.00 -1.54 60.67
N ARG A 270 6.37 -2.34 61.69
CA ARG A 270 7.16 -1.87 62.84
C ARG A 270 8.64 -1.76 62.50
N GLU A 271 9.16 -2.61 61.63
CA GLU A 271 10.54 -2.50 61.13
C GLU A 271 10.70 -1.26 60.25
N ASP A 272 9.78 -1.04 59.31
CA ASP A 272 9.81 0.11 58.41
C ASP A 272 9.65 1.42 59.18
N GLU A 273 8.78 1.43 60.19
CA GLU A 273 8.65 2.56 61.12
C GLU A 273 9.96 2.82 61.88
N ALA A 274 10.57 1.78 62.45
CA ALA A 274 11.83 1.91 63.18
C ALA A 274 12.97 2.39 62.27
N GLU A 275 13.13 1.85 61.05
CA GLU A 275 14.16 2.31 60.11
C GLU A 275 13.90 3.72 59.59
N ARG A 276 12.64 4.11 59.37
CA ARG A 276 12.29 5.48 59.01
C ARG A 276 12.73 6.43 60.10
N VAL A 277 12.38 6.13 61.36
CA VAL A 277 12.76 6.95 62.51
C VAL A 277 14.27 6.94 62.74
N ILE A 278 14.99 5.83 62.51
CA ILE A 278 16.47 5.78 62.55
C ILE A 278 17.06 6.74 61.50
N ARG A 279 16.58 6.71 60.25
CA ARG A 279 17.04 7.63 59.20
C ARG A 279 16.74 9.09 59.52
N GLU A 280 15.54 9.38 60.04
CA GLU A 280 15.16 10.73 60.50
C GLU A 280 16.10 11.19 61.63
N ALA A 281 16.46 10.30 62.55
CA ALA A 281 17.40 10.60 63.63
C ALA A 281 18.83 10.82 63.13
N GLU A 282 19.33 10.03 62.18
CA GLU A 282 20.65 10.25 61.58
C GLU A 282 20.73 11.55 60.78
N GLU A 283 19.66 11.87 60.03
CA GLU A 283 19.58 13.10 59.27
C GLU A 283 19.52 14.32 60.19
N ALA A 284 18.71 14.26 61.27
CA ALA A 284 18.68 15.31 62.29
C ALA A 284 20.06 15.48 62.97
N GLN A 285 20.79 14.39 63.23
CA GLN A 285 22.15 14.44 63.78
C GLN A 285 23.14 15.10 62.81
N ARG A 286 23.07 14.79 61.52
CA ARG A 286 23.91 15.43 60.48
C ARG A 286 23.61 16.92 60.39
N GLN A 287 22.33 17.29 60.25
CA GLN A 287 21.89 18.68 60.15
C GLN A 287 22.31 19.50 61.37
N ARG A 288 22.17 18.92 62.58
CA ARG A 288 22.68 19.52 63.82
C ARG A 288 24.19 19.77 63.74
N SER A 289 24.98 18.77 63.39
CA SER A 289 26.45 18.91 63.33
C SER A 289 26.91 19.92 62.27
N THR A 290 26.23 19.99 61.12
CA THR A 290 26.53 20.96 60.06
C THR A 290 26.14 22.38 60.48
N ALA A 291 24.97 22.56 61.10
CA ALA A 291 24.54 23.86 61.62
C ALA A 291 25.50 24.39 62.69
N GLU A 292 26.00 23.52 63.58
CA GLU A 292 27.01 23.86 64.59
C GLU A 292 28.33 24.34 63.97
N GLN A 293 28.84 23.60 62.98
CA GLN A 293 30.08 23.97 62.28
C GLN A 293 29.96 25.29 61.52
N LEU A 294 28.85 25.49 60.79
CA LEU A 294 28.63 26.71 60.01
C LEU A 294 28.39 27.93 60.91
N LYS A 295 27.70 27.75 62.04
CA LYS A 295 27.58 28.80 63.06
C LYS A 295 28.96 29.22 63.57
N ALA A 296 29.78 28.24 63.97
CA ALA A 296 31.12 28.51 64.48
C ALA A 296 32.04 29.17 63.43
N ASP A 297 31.91 28.83 62.14
CA ASP A 297 32.66 29.49 61.07
C ASP A 297 32.23 30.95 60.86
N ALA A 298 30.93 31.23 60.89
CA ALA A 298 30.40 32.60 60.78
C ALA A 298 30.85 33.48 61.96
N GLU A 299 30.76 32.98 63.19
CA GLU A 299 31.21 33.69 64.40
C GLU A 299 32.74 33.96 64.37
N ASN A 300 33.54 32.96 63.98
CA ASN A 300 34.99 33.12 63.85
C ASN A 300 35.42 34.09 62.74
N ARG A 301 34.63 34.24 61.68
CA ARG A 301 34.90 35.21 60.61
C ARG A 301 34.52 36.62 61.04
N ARG A 302 33.44 36.77 61.79
CA ARG A 302 32.98 38.04 62.36
C ARG A 302 33.98 38.60 63.37
N ASP A 303 34.51 37.77 64.27
CA ASP A 303 35.46 38.21 65.31
C ASP A 303 36.83 38.65 64.78
N LYS A 304 37.12 38.46 63.49
CA LYS A 304 38.38 38.87 62.84
C LYS A 304 38.31 40.23 62.13
N ILE A 305 37.17 40.91 62.16
CA ILE A 305 36.94 42.17 61.45
C ILE A 305 36.74 43.29 62.48
N GLU A 306 37.54 44.36 62.39
CA GLU A 306 37.48 45.52 63.29
C GLU A 306 37.16 46.77 62.45
N ALA A 307 36.07 47.49 62.77
CA ALA A 307 35.63 48.69 62.03
C ALA A 307 35.84 49.96 62.86
N ASP A 308 36.44 51.01 62.28
CA ASP A 308 36.65 52.31 62.93
C ASP A 308 35.36 53.16 62.89
N PRO A 309 34.66 53.37 64.03
CA PRO A 309 33.35 54.03 64.04
C PRO A 309 33.44 55.53 63.74
N THR A 310 34.57 56.17 64.02
CA THR A 310 34.72 57.63 63.92
C THR A 310 34.91 58.12 62.49
N LEU A 311 35.45 57.28 61.62
CA LEU A 311 35.66 57.59 60.20
C LEU A 311 34.37 57.42 59.37
N LEU A 312 33.47 56.53 59.79
CA LEU A 312 32.17 56.30 59.16
C LEU A 312 31.21 57.48 59.35
N GLU A 313 31.30 58.21 60.47
CA GLU A 313 30.48 59.40 60.74
C GLU A 313 30.82 60.61 59.85
N LYS A 314 32.04 60.69 59.30
CA LYS A 314 32.53 61.81 58.47
C LYS A 314 32.62 61.49 56.97
N ALA A 315 31.98 60.41 56.55
CA ALA A 315 32.20 59.77 55.26
C ALA A 315 31.83 60.64 54.05
N ASP A 316 30.69 61.34 54.12
CA ASP A 316 30.17 62.12 52.97
C ASP A 316 31.01 63.38 52.69
N GLU A 317 31.66 63.93 53.71
CA GLU A 317 32.54 65.11 53.57
C GLU A 317 33.89 64.76 52.92
N ILE A 318 34.40 63.54 53.16
CA ILE A 318 35.66 63.03 52.59
C ILE A 318 35.52 62.73 51.09
N ASP A 319 34.43 62.07 50.68
CA ASP A 319 34.17 61.71 49.28
C ASP A 319 34.06 62.95 48.36
N GLN A 320 33.47 64.03 48.86
CA GLN A 320 33.30 65.28 48.13
C GLN A 320 34.64 65.97 47.80
N LEU A 321 35.61 65.95 48.72
CA LEU A 321 36.91 66.62 48.50
C LEU A 321 37.83 65.85 47.55
N ILE A 322 37.70 64.51 47.45
CA ILE A 322 38.51 63.68 46.54
C ILE A 322 38.15 63.93 45.07
N ALA A 323 36.86 64.16 44.79
CA ALA A 323 36.37 64.43 43.44
C ALA A 323 36.92 65.75 42.88
N ASP A 324 37.08 66.77 43.72
CA ASP A 324 37.48 68.11 43.29
C ASP A 324 38.96 68.21 42.86
N GLY A 325 39.88 67.38 43.39
CA GLY A 325 41.33 67.54 43.19
C GLY A 325 41.91 67.15 41.83
N GLY A 326 41.28 66.21 41.12
CA GLY A 326 41.69 65.84 39.75
C GLY A 326 41.40 66.90 38.71
N SER A 327 40.45 67.80 39.00
CA SER A 327 40.02 68.87 38.10
C SER A 327 40.99 70.06 38.08
N VAL A 328 41.66 70.34 39.20
CA VAL A 328 42.53 71.51 39.39
C VAL A 328 43.89 71.37 38.71
N ALA A 329 44.50 70.19 38.71
CA ALA A 329 45.84 69.97 38.13
C ALA A 329 45.86 70.05 36.59
N LYS A 330 44.77 69.63 35.94
CA LYS A 330 44.60 69.65 34.48
C LYS A 330 44.31 71.06 33.94
N ALA A 331 43.69 71.90 34.77
CA ALA A 331 43.33 73.27 34.46
C ALA A 331 44.56 74.21 34.36
N ALA A 332 45.60 73.97 35.15
CA ALA A 332 46.79 74.84 35.20
C ALA A 332 47.68 74.80 33.94
N GLN A 333 47.78 73.65 33.26
CA GLN A 333 48.56 73.50 32.02
C GLN A 333 47.86 74.07 30.78
N ASP A 334 46.52 74.13 30.79
CA ASP A 334 45.74 74.60 29.63
C ASP A 334 45.70 76.14 29.53
N LEU A 335 46.01 76.86 30.62
CA LEU A 335 45.86 78.32 30.73
C LEU A 335 46.66 79.13 29.68
N VAL A 336 47.91 78.77 29.43
CA VAL A 336 48.84 79.53 28.54
C VAL A 336 48.41 79.44 27.07
N ARG A 337 47.84 78.31 26.66
CA ARG A 337 47.34 78.10 25.30
C ARG A 337 46.05 78.88 25.03
N ARG A 338 45.17 78.97 26.04
CA ARG A 338 43.85 79.61 25.93
C ARG A 338 43.94 81.14 25.86
N GLU A 339 44.96 81.76 26.45
CA GLU A 339 45.19 83.21 26.35
C GLU A 339 45.51 83.66 24.90
N ALA A 340 46.20 82.83 24.10
CA ALA A 340 46.51 83.14 22.70
C ALA A 340 45.31 82.90 21.75
N GLU A 341 44.50 81.89 22.02
CA GLU A 341 43.29 81.56 21.23
C GLU A 341 42.20 82.65 21.38
N LEU A 342 42.15 83.34 22.52
CA LEU A 342 41.16 84.38 22.82
C LEU A 342 41.21 85.57 21.85
N VAL A 343 42.42 86.04 21.49
CA VAL A 343 42.61 87.21 20.62
C VAL A 343 42.09 86.97 19.20
N VAL A 344 42.16 85.73 18.71
CA VAL A 344 41.70 85.35 17.37
C VAL A 344 40.17 85.26 17.31
N ALA A 345 39.53 84.77 18.37
CA ALA A 345 38.08 84.61 18.45
C ALA A 345 37.32 85.96 18.41
N GLU A 346 37.86 87.01 19.05
CA GLU A 346 37.25 88.36 19.10
C GLU A 346 37.04 89.01 17.71
N ALA A 347 37.90 88.69 16.74
CA ALA A 347 37.81 89.24 15.39
C ALA A 347 36.72 88.56 14.54
N LEU A 348 36.49 87.25 14.74
CA LEU A 348 35.53 86.45 13.99
C LEU A 348 34.07 86.77 14.39
N THR A 349 33.82 86.92 15.69
CA THR A 349 32.51 87.27 16.26
C THR A 349 31.93 88.56 15.67
N ARG A 350 32.78 89.57 15.47
CA ARG A 350 32.38 90.89 15.00
C ARG A 350 31.83 90.86 13.57
N ARG A 351 32.32 89.95 12.72
CA ARG A 351 31.91 89.81 11.32
C ARG A 351 30.56 89.12 11.20
N LEU A 352 30.37 87.99 11.89
CA LEU A 352 29.15 87.18 11.79
C LEU A 352 27.90 87.90 12.36
N ARG A 353 28.07 88.80 13.34
CA ARG A 353 26.97 89.63 13.86
C ARG A 353 26.33 90.51 12.79
N ALA A 354 27.10 90.98 11.81
CA ALA A 354 26.59 91.85 10.76
C ALA A 354 25.73 91.10 9.73
N GLU A 355 25.95 89.79 9.55
CA GLU A 355 25.24 88.96 8.56
C GLU A 355 23.89 88.41 9.09
N ALA A 356 23.73 88.23 10.41
CA ALA A 356 22.53 87.63 11.01
C ALA A 356 21.33 88.59 11.24
N GLY A 357 21.47 89.89 10.95
CA GLY A 357 20.35 90.85 10.92
C GLY A 357 19.50 90.90 12.21
N PRO A 358 18.15 90.91 12.15
CA PRO A 358 17.28 91.03 13.33
C PRO A 358 17.32 89.82 14.27
N ASN A 359 17.87 88.69 13.82
CA ASN A 359 18.10 87.50 14.65
C ASN A 359 19.52 87.46 15.24
N ALA A 360 20.40 88.45 14.96
CA ALA A 360 21.80 88.47 15.41
C ALA A 360 21.95 88.54 16.94
N ASP A 361 20.97 89.13 17.63
CA ASP A 361 20.93 89.21 19.09
C ASP A 361 20.16 88.03 19.71
N ALA A 362 19.45 87.25 18.89
CA ALA A 362 18.88 85.97 19.30
C ALA A 362 20.00 84.92 19.24
N THR A 363 20.51 84.55 20.42
CA THR A 363 21.52 83.50 20.57
C THR A 363 20.88 82.28 21.23
N PRO A 364 20.13 81.42 20.49
CA PRO A 364 19.69 80.14 21.03
C PRO A 364 20.92 79.33 21.49
N SER A 365 20.79 78.24 22.22
CA SER A 365 21.94 77.38 22.53
C SER A 365 22.17 76.36 21.40
N ARG A 366 23.39 75.78 21.28
CA ARG A 366 23.68 74.68 20.31
C ARG A 366 22.74 73.50 20.51
N ALA A 367 22.40 73.22 21.77
CA ALA A 367 21.42 72.21 22.13
C ALA A 367 20.04 72.57 21.58
N LEU A 368 19.59 73.82 21.71
CA LEU A 368 18.28 74.26 21.18
C LEU A 368 18.25 74.23 19.64
N ALA A 369 19.31 74.67 18.95
CA ALA A 369 19.36 74.62 17.48
C ALA A 369 19.42 73.19 16.91
N ALA A 370 20.20 72.29 17.54
CA ALA A 370 20.21 70.88 17.16
C ALA A 370 18.85 70.22 17.43
N LYS A 371 18.22 70.54 18.58
CA LYS A 371 16.88 70.08 18.93
C LYS A 371 15.85 70.56 17.91
N LEU A 372 15.87 71.82 17.48
CA LEU A 372 15.00 72.31 16.41
C LEU A 372 15.22 71.53 15.09
N ARG A 373 16.46 71.34 14.63
CA ARG A 373 16.70 70.56 13.40
C ARG A 373 16.18 69.12 13.48
N ASP A 374 16.37 68.47 14.62
CA ASP A 374 15.88 67.10 14.84
C ASP A 374 14.35 67.05 14.83
N LEU A 375 13.69 67.97 15.55
CA LEU A 375 12.23 68.09 15.58
C LEU A 375 11.63 68.33 14.18
N SER A 376 12.27 69.17 13.34
CA SER A 376 11.85 69.43 11.95
C SER A 376 11.98 68.19 11.05
N ARG A 377 13.10 67.46 11.17
CA ARG A 377 13.32 66.19 10.44
C ARG A 377 12.30 65.13 10.85
N THR A 378 12.10 64.93 12.16
CA THR A 378 11.13 63.98 12.71
C THR A 378 9.70 64.29 12.25
N HIS A 379 9.34 65.57 12.13
CA HIS A 379 8.03 65.96 11.59
C HIS A 379 7.84 65.49 10.13
N GLY A 380 8.88 65.64 9.29
CA GLY A 380 8.87 65.19 7.90
C GLY A 380 8.80 63.65 7.75
N GLU A 381 9.55 62.92 8.59
CA GLU A 381 9.55 61.45 8.63
C GLU A 381 8.19 60.89 9.09
N ASN A 382 7.59 61.49 10.12
CA ASN A 382 6.27 61.11 10.63
C ASN A 382 5.16 61.35 9.60
N ALA A 383 5.22 62.46 8.86
CA ALA A 383 4.25 62.77 7.79
C ALA A 383 4.33 61.79 6.59
N ALA A 384 5.50 61.23 6.29
CA ALA A 384 5.66 60.19 5.29
C ALA A 384 5.14 58.83 5.80
N ALA A 385 5.46 58.47 7.05
CA ALA A 385 4.99 57.23 7.68
C ALA A 385 3.46 57.15 7.79
N ARG A 386 2.78 58.27 8.09
CA ARG A 386 1.31 58.34 8.11
C ARG A 386 0.67 58.03 6.76
N ARG A 387 1.24 58.53 5.65
CA ARG A 387 0.74 58.24 4.29
C ARG A 387 0.81 56.75 3.97
N GLN A 388 1.92 56.10 4.34
CA GLN A 388 2.10 54.66 4.14
C GLN A 388 1.12 53.82 4.99
N ILE A 389 0.82 54.26 6.23
CA ILE A 389 -0.17 53.59 7.09
C ILE A 389 -1.58 53.71 6.51
N ALA A 390 -1.94 54.87 5.93
CA ALA A 390 -3.25 55.07 5.30
C ALA A 390 -3.46 54.14 4.08
N GLU A 391 -2.43 53.97 3.25
CA GLU A 391 -2.46 53.01 2.12
C GLU A 391 -2.62 51.56 2.61
N SER A 392 -1.89 51.19 3.67
CA SER A 392 -1.96 49.83 4.26
C SER A 392 -3.34 49.54 4.89
N ARG A 393 -4.02 50.56 5.41
CA ARG A 393 -5.36 50.43 6.00
C ARG A 393 -6.42 50.11 4.94
N ASN A 394 -6.31 50.72 3.76
CA ASN A 394 -7.23 50.46 2.65
C ASN A 394 -7.11 49.01 2.14
N ASP A 395 -5.89 48.47 2.03
CA ASP A 395 -5.68 47.05 1.66
C ASP A 395 -6.28 46.08 2.68
N LEU A 396 -6.11 46.35 3.98
CA LEU A 396 -6.69 45.53 5.04
C LEU A 396 -8.23 45.54 5.04
N ASP A 397 -8.85 46.70 4.78
CA ASP A 397 -10.31 46.80 4.72
C ASP A 397 -10.89 46.01 3.54
N ASP A 398 -10.22 46.01 2.39
CA ASP A 398 -10.60 45.19 1.23
C ASP A 398 -10.44 43.69 1.50
N ARG A 399 -9.36 43.30 2.20
CA ARG A 399 -9.15 41.91 2.64
C ARG A 399 -10.20 41.47 3.66
N ARG A 400 -10.54 42.34 4.63
CA ARG A 400 -11.58 42.10 5.64
C ARG A 400 -12.93 41.86 4.98
N LYS A 401 -13.33 42.72 4.05
CA LYS A 401 -14.62 42.62 3.34
C LYS A 401 -14.74 41.30 2.59
N ARG A 402 -13.70 40.89 1.85
CA ARG A 402 -13.67 39.60 1.14
C ARG A 402 -13.75 38.39 2.07
N ALA A 403 -13.11 38.44 3.24
CA ALA A 403 -13.17 37.34 4.21
C ALA A 403 -14.53 37.28 4.92
N GLN A 404 -15.14 38.44 5.20
CA GLN A 404 -16.48 38.55 5.79
C GLN A 404 -17.57 38.04 4.83
N ASP A 405 -17.51 38.42 3.55
CA ASP A 405 -18.46 37.95 2.53
C ASP A 405 -18.44 36.41 2.38
N ARG A 406 -17.29 35.77 2.59
CA ARG A 406 -17.16 34.29 2.61
C ARG A 406 -17.73 33.66 3.88
N LEU A 407 -17.62 34.34 5.02
CA LEU A 407 -18.15 33.86 6.30
C LEU A 407 -19.69 33.98 6.33
N ASP A 408 -20.22 35.09 5.84
CA ASP A 408 -21.66 35.41 5.86
C ASP A 408 -22.45 34.62 4.80
N GLY A 409 -21.81 34.21 3.69
CA GLY A 409 -22.41 33.34 2.68
C GLY A 409 -22.67 31.89 3.15
N ALA A 410 -22.23 31.52 4.35
CA ALA A 410 -22.18 30.14 4.82
C ALA A 410 -23.14 29.85 5.99
N SER A 411 -24.43 29.59 5.69
CA SER A 411 -25.41 29.08 6.66
C SER A 411 -25.91 27.65 6.32
N ALA A 412 -25.44 26.64 7.07
CA ALA A 412 -26.20 25.42 7.43
C ALA A 412 -25.35 24.48 8.31
N ALA A 413 -25.42 24.61 9.63
CA ALA A 413 -24.61 23.83 10.59
C ALA A 413 -25.41 22.81 11.43
N ALA A 414 -26.62 22.41 11.01
CA ALA A 414 -27.46 21.50 11.79
C ALA A 414 -27.64 20.09 11.18
N ALA A 415 -27.35 19.88 9.88
CA ALA A 415 -27.61 18.62 9.18
C ALA A 415 -26.40 17.65 9.11
N SER A 416 -25.27 17.98 9.74
CA SER A 416 -24.00 17.27 9.54
C SER A 416 -23.86 15.98 10.35
N GLU A 417 -24.34 15.95 11.60
CA GLU A 417 -23.98 14.88 12.53
C GLU A 417 -24.71 13.57 12.19
N ALA A 418 -26.02 13.63 11.96
CA ALA A 418 -26.83 12.47 11.56
C ALA A 418 -26.41 11.87 10.20
N LEU A 419 -25.92 12.70 9.27
CA LEU A 419 -25.40 12.24 7.98
C LEU A 419 -24.05 11.53 8.12
N ILE A 420 -23.15 12.06 8.96
CA ILE A 420 -21.84 11.45 9.24
C ILE A 420 -22.05 10.07 9.87
N ASP A 421 -22.88 9.97 10.91
CA ASP A 421 -23.16 8.70 11.60
C ASP A 421 -23.78 7.66 10.66
N ALA A 422 -24.72 8.07 9.80
CA ALA A 422 -25.35 7.18 8.83
C ALA A 422 -24.35 6.68 7.76
N VAL A 423 -23.46 7.55 7.27
CA VAL A 423 -22.39 7.18 6.32
C VAL A 423 -21.39 6.23 6.95
N ASP A 424 -20.98 6.48 8.19
CA ASP A 424 -20.00 5.64 8.89
C ASP A 424 -20.59 4.26 9.24
N ALA A 425 -21.86 4.19 9.67
CA ALA A 425 -22.57 2.93 9.89
C ALA A 425 -22.72 2.10 8.60
N ALA A 426 -22.96 2.76 7.45
CA ALA A 426 -23.02 2.11 6.15
C ALA A 426 -21.64 1.65 5.66
N ARG A 427 -20.58 2.42 5.87
CA ARG A 427 -19.19 2.00 5.58
C ARG A 427 -18.74 0.81 6.41
N ALA A 428 -19.18 0.72 7.66
CA ALA A 428 -18.89 -0.42 8.53
C ALA A 428 -19.49 -1.75 8.01
N LEU A 429 -20.47 -1.70 7.09
CA LEU A 429 -20.95 -2.89 6.38
C LEU A 429 -20.00 -3.35 5.26
N GLY A 430 -19.02 -2.58 4.83
CA GLY A 430 -18.09 -2.94 3.75
C GLY A 430 -18.66 -2.72 2.34
N SER A 431 -17.77 -2.53 1.36
CA SER A 431 -18.12 -2.24 -0.05
C SER A 431 -18.81 -3.41 -0.76
N ASP A 432 -18.72 -4.62 -0.20
CA ASP A 432 -19.30 -5.85 -0.73
C ASP A 432 -20.67 -6.16 -0.11
N ALA A 433 -21.25 -5.29 0.73
CA ALA A 433 -22.48 -5.57 1.47
C ALA A 433 -23.65 -5.98 0.55
N ASP A 434 -23.81 -5.30 -0.59
CA ASP A 434 -24.83 -5.63 -1.59
C ASP A 434 -24.56 -6.98 -2.27
N ALA A 435 -23.30 -7.24 -2.66
CA ALA A 435 -22.89 -8.51 -3.26
C ALA A 435 -23.01 -9.69 -2.28
N ARG A 436 -22.79 -9.47 -0.98
CA ARG A 436 -22.99 -10.49 0.07
C ARG A 436 -24.47 -10.82 0.27
N CYS A 437 -25.37 -9.83 0.18
CA CYS A 437 -26.80 -10.07 0.17
C CYS A 437 -27.23 -10.91 -1.04
N GLU A 438 -26.76 -10.53 -2.23
CA GLU A 438 -27.06 -11.24 -3.48
C GLU A 438 -26.52 -12.68 -3.47
N GLY A 439 -25.26 -12.87 -3.08
CA GLY A 439 -24.63 -14.18 -2.98
C GLY A 439 -25.21 -15.08 -1.87
N ALA A 440 -25.72 -14.50 -0.77
CA ALA A 440 -26.50 -15.26 0.21
C ALA A 440 -27.87 -15.66 -0.37
N GLY A 441 -28.52 -14.79 -1.15
CA GLY A 441 -29.77 -15.07 -1.84
C GLY A 441 -29.64 -16.23 -2.83
N LEU A 442 -28.63 -16.18 -3.70
CA LEU A 442 -28.34 -17.24 -4.67
C LEU A 442 -28.07 -18.60 -4.00
N ARG A 443 -27.38 -18.62 -2.86
CA ARG A 443 -27.15 -19.86 -2.10
C ARG A 443 -28.43 -20.45 -1.53
N VAL A 444 -29.32 -19.61 -1.01
CA VAL A 444 -30.66 -20.04 -0.55
C VAL A 444 -31.48 -20.60 -1.71
N GLU A 445 -31.47 -19.95 -2.88
CA GLU A 445 -32.17 -20.42 -4.09
C GLU A 445 -31.60 -21.74 -4.63
N ALA A 446 -30.27 -21.87 -4.68
CA ALA A 446 -29.62 -23.10 -5.14
C ALA A 446 -30.00 -24.29 -4.25
N LEU A 447 -30.02 -24.07 -2.93
CA LEU A 447 -30.36 -25.12 -1.98
C LEU A 447 -31.87 -25.40 -1.91
N ALA A 448 -32.71 -24.37 -2.10
CA ALA A 448 -34.15 -24.56 -2.31
C ALA A 448 -34.44 -25.40 -3.57
N SER A 449 -33.59 -25.30 -4.59
CA SER A 449 -33.70 -26.08 -5.83
C SER A 449 -33.16 -27.51 -5.70
N SER A 450 -32.20 -27.76 -4.80
CA SER A 450 -31.59 -29.09 -4.63
C SER A 450 -32.37 -30.01 -3.70
N LEU A 451 -33.06 -29.48 -2.68
CA LEU A 451 -33.82 -30.28 -1.72
C LEU A 451 -34.88 -31.20 -2.37
N PRO A 452 -35.68 -30.74 -3.36
CA PRO A 452 -36.60 -31.62 -4.09
C PRO A 452 -35.89 -32.78 -4.80
N ALA A 453 -34.70 -32.54 -5.38
CA ALA A 453 -33.91 -33.57 -6.05
C ALA A 453 -33.30 -34.57 -5.07
N LEU A 454 -33.01 -34.18 -3.83
CA LEU A 454 -32.59 -35.10 -2.77
C LEU A 454 -33.75 -35.96 -2.28
N LEU A 455 -34.94 -35.37 -2.11
CA LEU A 455 -36.14 -36.10 -1.71
C LEU A 455 -36.55 -37.16 -2.77
N THR A 456 -36.40 -36.88 -4.06
CA THR A 456 -36.70 -37.88 -5.11
C THR A 456 -35.76 -39.09 -5.11
N ARG A 457 -34.54 -38.96 -4.57
CA ARG A 457 -33.59 -40.09 -4.42
C ARG A 457 -33.99 -41.06 -3.31
N LEU A 458 -34.94 -40.69 -2.46
CA LEU A 458 -35.46 -41.54 -1.38
C LEU A 458 -36.48 -42.58 -1.85
N SER A 459 -36.70 -42.73 -3.15
CA SER A 459 -37.55 -43.78 -3.72
C SER A 459 -37.14 -45.17 -3.17
N PRO A 460 -38.10 -45.99 -2.71
CA PRO A 460 -39.55 -45.88 -2.94
C PRO A 460 -40.34 -45.01 -1.95
N TRP A 461 -39.68 -44.34 -0.99
CA TRP A 461 -40.35 -43.40 -0.08
C TRP A 461 -40.64 -42.07 -0.80
N THR A 462 -41.84 -41.50 -0.61
CA THR A 462 -42.37 -40.37 -1.40
C THR A 462 -42.96 -39.22 -0.56
N GLY A 463 -42.49 -39.02 0.67
CA GLY A 463 -42.98 -37.98 1.57
C GLY A 463 -42.26 -36.62 1.45
N GLY A 464 -42.72 -35.65 2.24
CA GLY A 464 -42.11 -34.32 2.35
C GLY A 464 -41.01 -34.24 3.41
N ILE A 465 -40.21 -33.16 3.43
CA ILE A 465 -39.10 -33.00 4.38
C ILE A 465 -39.57 -33.03 5.85
N ASP A 466 -40.75 -32.49 6.15
CA ASP A 466 -41.32 -32.50 7.50
C ASP A 466 -41.68 -33.92 7.96
N GLU A 467 -42.15 -34.76 7.04
CA GLU A 467 -42.43 -36.18 7.31
C GLU A 467 -41.12 -36.96 7.48
N LEU A 468 -40.09 -36.66 6.68
CA LEU A 468 -38.77 -37.31 6.76
C LEU A 468 -38.10 -37.11 8.12
N LEU A 469 -38.24 -35.90 8.70
CA LEU A 469 -37.65 -35.52 9.99
C LEU A 469 -38.25 -36.27 11.18
N VAL A 470 -39.48 -36.76 11.05
CA VAL A 470 -40.21 -37.47 12.13
C VAL A 470 -40.07 -38.99 12.01
N LEU A 471 -39.48 -39.50 10.91
CA LEU A 471 -39.25 -40.94 10.75
C LEU A 471 -38.24 -41.46 11.80
N PRO A 472 -38.54 -42.61 12.44
CA PRO A 472 -37.66 -43.23 13.42
C PRO A 472 -36.38 -43.75 12.78
N GLU A 473 -35.29 -43.73 13.56
CA GLU A 473 -33.98 -44.22 13.13
C GLU A 473 -33.80 -45.71 13.45
N VAL A 474 -33.18 -46.43 12.52
CA VAL A 474 -32.73 -47.81 12.70
C VAL A 474 -31.22 -47.75 12.91
N GLY A 475 -30.75 -48.29 14.03
CA GLY A 475 -29.34 -48.20 14.43
C GLY A 475 -28.41 -48.96 13.48
N ASP A 476 -27.17 -48.51 13.37
CA ASP A 476 -26.14 -49.15 12.51
C ASP A 476 -25.91 -50.62 12.87
N GLU A 477 -25.96 -50.95 14.17
CA GLU A 477 -25.83 -52.33 14.65
C GLU A 477 -26.97 -53.23 14.16
N GLU A 478 -28.20 -52.71 14.13
CA GLU A 478 -29.38 -53.47 13.68
C GLU A 478 -29.31 -53.75 12.17
N ILE A 479 -28.87 -52.76 11.39
CA ILE A 479 -28.68 -52.90 9.94
C ILE A 479 -27.55 -53.88 9.63
N GLU A 480 -26.41 -53.76 10.34
CA GLU A 480 -25.25 -54.64 10.12
C GLU A 480 -25.53 -56.08 10.57
N SER A 481 -26.29 -56.26 11.65
CA SER A 481 -26.74 -57.58 12.10
C SER A 481 -27.58 -58.27 11.03
N ALA A 482 -28.59 -57.59 10.48
CA ALA A 482 -29.44 -58.14 9.41
C ALA A 482 -28.62 -58.42 8.13
N ARG A 483 -27.67 -57.55 7.79
CA ARG A 483 -26.78 -57.75 6.63
C ARG A 483 -25.88 -58.97 6.81
N SER A 484 -25.31 -59.14 8.00
CA SER A 484 -24.41 -60.24 8.35
C SER A 484 -25.14 -61.57 8.36
N GLU A 485 -26.35 -61.62 8.94
CA GLU A 485 -27.20 -62.81 8.97
C GLU A 485 -27.56 -63.28 7.56
N LEU A 486 -28.05 -62.38 6.69
CA LEU A 486 -28.38 -62.72 5.31
C LEU A 486 -27.14 -63.15 4.50
N ALA A 487 -26.00 -62.49 4.72
CA ALA A 487 -24.73 -62.84 4.06
C ALA A 487 -24.21 -64.22 4.49
N GLU A 488 -24.34 -64.56 5.79
CA GLU A 488 -23.96 -65.86 6.32
C GLU A 488 -24.80 -66.98 5.71
N ILE A 489 -26.13 -66.81 5.65
CA ILE A 489 -27.05 -67.78 5.05
C ILE A 489 -26.74 -67.95 3.55
N LEU A 490 -26.53 -66.86 2.80
CA LEU A 490 -26.11 -66.93 1.39
C LEU A 490 -24.74 -67.59 1.21
N GLY A 491 -23.83 -67.42 2.17
CA GLY A 491 -22.55 -68.12 2.20
C GLY A 491 -22.74 -69.63 2.38
N GLN A 492 -23.66 -70.05 3.26
CA GLN A 492 -24.03 -71.46 3.45
C GLN A 492 -24.65 -72.04 2.18
N VAL A 493 -25.58 -71.35 1.53
CA VAL A 493 -26.16 -71.76 0.24
C VAL A 493 -25.08 -72.02 -0.80
N ARG A 494 -24.15 -71.09 -0.99
CA ARG A 494 -23.05 -71.24 -1.97
C ARG A 494 -22.15 -72.44 -1.69
N ARG A 495 -21.79 -72.66 -0.41
CA ARG A 495 -20.96 -73.82 -0.02
C ARG A 495 -21.68 -75.15 -0.28
N GLU A 496 -22.97 -75.24 0.02
CA GLU A 496 -23.74 -76.46 -0.24
C GLU A 496 -23.99 -76.68 -1.74
N GLU A 497 -24.14 -75.62 -2.53
CA GLU A 497 -24.17 -75.71 -4.00
C GLU A 497 -22.85 -76.25 -4.59
N GLU A 498 -21.70 -75.85 -4.03
CA GLU A 498 -20.40 -76.42 -4.39
C GLU A 498 -20.29 -77.90 -4.01
N GLN A 499 -20.76 -78.29 -2.82
CA GLN A 499 -20.82 -79.69 -2.39
C GLN A 499 -21.73 -80.52 -3.28
N LEU A 500 -22.92 -80.01 -3.62
CA LEU A 500 -23.83 -80.67 -4.55
C LEU A 500 -23.15 -80.90 -5.90
N ARG A 501 -22.50 -79.89 -6.47
CA ARG A 501 -21.74 -80.03 -7.73
C ARG A 501 -20.66 -81.08 -7.60
N HIS A 502 -19.84 -81.02 -6.55
CA HIS A 502 -18.76 -81.97 -6.32
C HIS A 502 -19.26 -83.41 -6.26
N TRP A 503 -20.26 -83.71 -5.43
CA TRP A 503 -20.78 -85.07 -5.29
C TRP A 503 -21.54 -85.56 -6.53
N THR A 504 -22.17 -84.66 -7.27
CA THR A 504 -22.80 -84.99 -8.55
C THR A 504 -21.74 -85.37 -9.59
N GLU A 505 -20.66 -84.59 -9.71
CA GLU A 505 -19.53 -84.92 -10.60
C GLU A 505 -18.86 -86.24 -10.21
N GLU A 506 -18.65 -86.49 -8.92
CA GLU A 506 -18.09 -87.77 -8.44
C GLU A 506 -19.04 -88.95 -8.71
N ALA A 507 -20.36 -88.75 -8.61
CA ALA A 507 -21.34 -89.78 -8.98
C ALA A 507 -21.34 -90.04 -10.49
N GLU A 508 -21.21 -88.99 -11.32
CA GLU A 508 -21.11 -89.10 -12.78
C GLU A 508 -19.82 -89.78 -13.24
N LYS A 509 -18.67 -89.48 -12.61
CA LYS A 509 -17.39 -90.18 -12.87
C LYS A 509 -17.51 -91.67 -12.60
N VAL A 510 -18.05 -92.04 -11.44
CA VAL A 510 -18.26 -93.45 -11.08
C VAL A 510 -19.29 -94.10 -12.02
N ALA A 511 -20.33 -93.38 -12.43
CA ALA A 511 -21.30 -93.86 -13.41
C ALA A 511 -20.67 -94.13 -14.79
N LEU A 512 -19.72 -93.28 -15.22
CA LEU A 512 -18.95 -93.48 -16.44
C LEU A 512 -18.06 -94.72 -16.35
N GLU A 513 -17.38 -94.92 -15.22
CA GLU A 513 -16.57 -96.13 -14.96
C GLU A 513 -17.43 -97.41 -14.96
N ILE A 514 -18.60 -97.37 -14.32
CA ILE A 514 -19.60 -98.44 -14.37
C ILE A 514 -20.01 -98.73 -15.83
N GLY A 515 -20.30 -97.68 -16.61
CA GLY A 515 -20.67 -97.82 -18.03
C GLY A 515 -19.57 -98.45 -18.88
N GLN A 516 -18.30 -98.08 -18.66
CA GLN A 516 -17.14 -98.67 -19.35
C GLN A 516 -16.93 -100.14 -19.00
N LEU A 517 -17.15 -100.52 -17.73
CA LEU A 517 -17.10 -101.91 -17.28
C LEU A 517 -18.28 -102.75 -17.80
N ALA A 518 -19.48 -102.16 -17.91
CA ALA A 518 -20.68 -102.83 -18.37
C ALA A 518 -20.67 -103.16 -19.88
N THR A 519 -19.89 -102.44 -20.69
CA THR A 519 -19.77 -102.71 -22.15
C THR A 519 -19.09 -104.04 -22.52
N GLY A 520 -18.51 -104.77 -21.56
CA GLY A 520 -17.90 -106.08 -21.81
C GLY A 520 -18.33 -107.16 -20.83
N THR A 521 -19.28 -108.02 -21.20
CA THR A 521 -19.47 -109.39 -20.66
C THR A 521 -19.51 -109.62 -19.14
N VAL A 522 -19.61 -108.61 -18.28
CA VAL A 522 -19.71 -108.80 -16.82
C VAL A 522 -21.15 -109.19 -16.43
N VAL A 523 -21.29 -110.28 -15.69
CA VAL A 523 -22.58 -110.80 -15.20
C VAL A 523 -22.87 -110.20 -13.83
N SER A 524 -23.97 -109.44 -13.70
CA SER A 524 -24.41 -108.86 -12.42
C SER A 524 -25.01 -109.94 -11.49
N GLU A 525 -25.13 -109.62 -10.20
CA GLU A 525 -25.75 -110.52 -9.22
C GLU A 525 -27.24 -110.76 -9.53
N ASP A 526 -27.94 -109.73 -10.01
CA ASP A 526 -29.35 -109.81 -10.43
C ASP A 526 -29.55 -110.67 -11.68
N GLU A 527 -28.63 -110.63 -12.65
CA GLU A 527 -28.66 -111.52 -13.81
C GLU A 527 -28.54 -113.00 -13.38
N ILE A 528 -27.68 -113.32 -12.40
CA ILE A 528 -27.57 -114.69 -11.89
C ILE A 528 -28.79 -115.11 -11.11
N ALA A 529 -29.35 -114.22 -10.29
CA ALA A 529 -30.58 -114.49 -9.57
C ALA A 529 -31.73 -114.81 -10.54
N SER A 530 -31.88 -114.02 -11.62
CA SER A 530 -32.94 -114.23 -12.62
C SER A 530 -32.78 -115.54 -13.41
N VAL A 531 -31.56 -115.90 -13.83
CA VAL A 531 -31.31 -117.15 -14.57
C VAL A 531 -31.46 -118.38 -13.66
N ARG A 532 -31.11 -118.27 -12.36
CA ARG A 532 -31.35 -119.33 -11.36
C ARG A 532 -32.84 -119.56 -11.09
N LEU A 533 -33.64 -118.48 -11.02
CA LEU A 533 -35.09 -118.56 -10.91
C LEU A 533 -35.70 -119.30 -12.11
N SER A 534 -35.33 -118.91 -13.33
CA SER A 534 -35.79 -119.58 -14.55
C SER A 534 -35.46 -121.07 -14.59
N ARG A 535 -34.28 -121.50 -14.09
CA ARG A 535 -33.93 -122.92 -13.95
C ARG A 535 -34.84 -123.62 -12.94
N GLN A 536 -35.15 -122.97 -11.81
CA GLN A 536 -36.03 -123.52 -10.79
C GLN A 536 -37.46 -123.72 -11.33
N ASP A 537 -37.94 -122.79 -12.14
CA ASP A 537 -39.25 -122.86 -12.80
C ASP A 537 -39.31 -124.05 -13.79
N CYS A 538 -38.21 -124.33 -14.52
CA CYS A 538 -38.12 -125.51 -15.40
C CYS A 538 -37.99 -126.84 -14.64
N TRP A 539 -37.41 -126.84 -13.43
CA TRP A 539 -37.26 -128.05 -12.60
C TRP A 539 -38.57 -128.51 -11.96
N GLN A 540 -39.42 -127.55 -11.55
CA GLN A 540 -40.60 -127.85 -10.73
C GLN A 540 -41.54 -128.89 -11.39
N PRO A 541 -41.92 -128.78 -12.67
CA PRO A 541 -42.80 -129.76 -13.32
C PRO A 541 -42.19 -131.16 -13.43
N ILE A 542 -40.88 -131.26 -13.66
CA ILE A 542 -40.16 -132.54 -13.72
C ILE A 542 -40.17 -133.23 -12.35
N ARG A 543 -39.88 -132.46 -11.29
CA ARG A 543 -39.89 -132.96 -9.92
C ARG A 543 -41.28 -133.46 -9.49
N GLU A 544 -42.33 -132.74 -9.86
CA GLU A 544 -43.71 -133.13 -9.57
C GLU A 544 -44.13 -134.40 -10.33
N ASN A 545 -43.70 -134.58 -11.57
CA ASN A 545 -43.89 -135.83 -12.32
C ASN A 545 -43.21 -137.02 -11.63
N VAL A 546 -41.95 -136.89 -11.21
CA VAL A 546 -41.17 -137.99 -10.62
C VAL A 546 -41.65 -138.35 -9.20
N LEU A 547 -42.00 -137.36 -8.38
CA LEU A 547 -42.34 -137.58 -6.96
C LEU A 547 -43.83 -137.78 -6.71
N ALA A 548 -44.70 -137.17 -7.51
CA ALA A 548 -46.15 -137.17 -7.29
C ALA A 548 -46.95 -137.78 -8.46
N GLY A 549 -46.30 -138.22 -9.53
CA GLY A 549 -46.93 -138.89 -10.67
C GLY A 549 -47.73 -137.96 -11.60
N THR A 550 -47.56 -136.64 -11.48
CA THR A 550 -48.27 -135.65 -12.29
C THR A 550 -47.90 -135.78 -13.78
N PRO A 551 -48.85 -135.93 -14.72
CA PRO A 551 -48.51 -136.16 -16.12
C PRO A 551 -47.83 -134.94 -16.77
N LEU A 552 -46.67 -135.17 -17.39
CA LEU A 552 -45.98 -134.19 -18.24
C LEU A 552 -46.52 -134.29 -19.68
N GLY A 553 -46.91 -133.15 -20.26
CA GLY A 553 -47.45 -133.09 -21.63
C GLY A 553 -46.44 -133.49 -22.71
N SER A 554 -45.16 -133.18 -22.51
CA SER A 554 -44.03 -133.68 -23.30
C SER A 554 -42.82 -133.85 -22.38
N PRO A 555 -42.51 -135.08 -21.94
CA PRO A 555 -41.36 -135.34 -21.07
C PRO A 555 -40.03 -134.92 -21.72
N GLU A 556 -39.88 -135.15 -23.02
CA GLU A 556 -38.68 -134.84 -23.78
C GLU A 556 -38.42 -133.33 -23.86
N ALA A 557 -39.47 -132.53 -24.10
CA ALA A 557 -39.34 -131.07 -24.14
C ALA A 557 -39.04 -130.47 -22.75
N ALA A 558 -39.72 -130.95 -21.70
CA ALA A 558 -39.49 -130.44 -20.34
C ALA A 558 -38.06 -130.72 -19.85
N VAL A 559 -37.53 -131.92 -20.13
CA VAL A 559 -36.14 -132.27 -19.81
C VAL A 559 -35.17 -131.41 -20.62
N ALA A 560 -35.40 -131.24 -21.92
CA ALA A 560 -34.55 -130.41 -22.77
C ALA A 560 -34.52 -128.93 -22.33
N ASP A 561 -35.66 -128.36 -21.94
CA ASP A 561 -35.77 -127.00 -21.44
C ASP A 561 -35.04 -126.84 -20.09
N TYR A 562 -35.17 -127.82 -19.20
CA TYR A 562 -34.43 -127.83 -17.94
C TYR A 562 -32.91 -127.95 -18.16
N GLU A 563 -32.46 -128.88 -19.01
CA GLU A 563 -31.03 -129.03 -19.36
C GLU A 563 -30.47 -127.77 -20.00
N THR A 564 -31.25 -127.09 -20.85
CA THR A 564 -30.89 -125.79 -21.42
C THR A 564 -30.79 -124.71 -20.35
N SER A 565 -31.72 -124.66 -19.40
CA SER A 565 -31.69 -123.70 -18.29
C SER A 565 -30.52 -123.94 -17.33
N VAL A 566 -30.14 -125.20 -17.09
CA VAL A 566 -28.95 -125.59 -16.31
C VAL A 566 -27.69 -125.13 -17.02
N SER A 567 -27.57 -125.42 -18.33
CA SER A 567 -26.43 -125.00 -19.15
C SER A 567 -26.29 -123.47 -19.15
N ARG A 568 -27.40 -122.73 -19.23
CA ARG A 568 -27.42 -121.26 -19.18
C ARG A 568 -27.02 -120.70 -17.80
N VAL A 569 -27.40 -121.35 -16.69
CA VAL A 569 -26.91 -120.99 -15.34
C VAL A 569 -25.41 -121.23 -15.25
N ASP A 570 -24.94 -122.39 -15.72
CA ASP A 570 -23.53 -122.77 -15.65
C ASP A 570 -22.66 -121.87 -16.53
N GLU A 571 -23.08 -121.55 -17.75
CA GLU A 571 -22.42 -120.58 -18.62
C GLU A 571 -22.27 -119.21 -17.96
N LYS A 572 -23.35 -118.69 -17.34
CA LYS A 572 -23.34 -117.40 -16.63
C LYS A 572 -22.51 -117.44 -15.35
N MET A 573 -22.50 -118.55 -14.63
CA MET A 573 -21.68 -118.77 -13.43
C MET A 573 -20.20 -118.90 -13.77
N VAL A 574 -19.87 -119.62 -14.86
CA VAL A 574 -18.50 -119.73 -15.40
C VAL A 574 -18.01 -118.37 -15.88
N LEU A 575 -18.84 -117.60 -16.60
CA LEU A 575 -18.51 -116.22 -16.99
C LEU A 575 -18.22 -115.34 -15.76
N ARG A 576 -19.05 -115.39 -14.72
CA ARG A 576 -18.81 -114.63 -13.48
C ARG A 576 -17.55 -115.10 -12.75
N PHE A 577 -17.23 -116.39 -12.78
CA PHE A 577 -16.00 -116.90 -12.17
C PHE A 577 -14.75 -116.47 -12.95
N SER A 578 -14.78 -116.51 -14.28
CA SER A 578 -13.68 -116.03 -15.12
C SER A 578 -13.48 -114.51 -15.04
N LEU A 579 -14.53 -113.76 -14.69
CA LEU A 579 -14.55 -112.29 -14.56
C LEU A 579 -14.79 -111.83 -13.10
N ALA A 580 -14.42 -112.65 -12.12
CA ALA A 580 -14.76 -112.43 -10.72
C ALA A 580 -14.20 -111.11 -10.15
N GLU A 581 -13.02 -110.71 -10.63
CA GLU A 581 -12.36 -109.46 -10.24
C GLU A 581 -13.11 -108.23 -10.78
N GLU A 582 -13.60 -108.28 -12.02
CA GLU A 582 -14.39 -107.22 -12.66
C GLU A 582 -15.81 -107.11 -12.05
N SER A 583 -16.43 -108.25 -11.70
CA SER A 583 -17.73 -108.29 -11.01
C SER A 583 -17.67 -107.75 -9.58
N SER A 584 -16.58 -108.04 -8.85
CA SER A 584 -16.31 -107.45 -7.53
C SER A 584 -16.07 -105.94 -7.62
N ARG A 585 -15.28 -105.51 -8.61
CA ARG A 585 -15.00 -104.09 -8.89
C ARG A 585 -16.28 -103.31 -9.23
N LEU A 586 -17.16 -103.88 -10.05
CA LEU A 586 -18.46 -103.28 -10.39
C LEU A 586 -19.32 -103.06 -9.13
N SER A 587 -19.42 -104.06 -8.26
CA SER A 587 -20.20 -103.96 -7.01
C SER A 587 -19.66 -102.87 -6.07
N VAL A 588 -18.34 -102.66 -6.03
CA VAL A 588 -17.71 -101.58 -5.26
C VAL A 588 -18.04 -100.22 -5.86
N LEU A 589 -17.98 -100.09 -7.18
CA LEU A 589 -18.32 -98.84 -7.88
C LEU A 589 -19.81 -98.50 -7.74
N GLU A 590 -20.72 -99.46 -7.82
CA GLU A 590 -22.15 -99.24 -7.62
C GLU A 590 -22.47 -98.73 -6.20
N ARG A 591 -21.82 -99.30 -5.17
CA ARG A 591 -21.92 -98.79 -3.79
C ARG A 591 -21.34 -97.39 -3.65
N SER A 592 -20.21 -97.11 -4.30
CA SER A 592 -19.58 -95.80 -4.33
C SER A 592 -20.50 -94.74 -4.96
N LYS A 593 -21.10 -95.06 -6.11
CA LYS A 593 -22.09 -94.20 -6.78
C LYS A 593 -23.30 -93.93 -5.89
N ALA A 594 -23.86 -94.97 -5.26
CA ALA A 594 -25.00 -94.81 -4.35
C ALA A 594 -24.67 -93.91 -3.14
N SER A 595 -23.43 -93.97 -2.64
CA SER A 595 -22.92 -93.09 -1.58
C SER A 595 -22.82 -91.63 -2.06
N HIS A 596 -22.23 -91.39 -3.24
CA HIS A 596 -22.13 -90.04 -3.82
C HIS A 596 -23.51 -89.45 -4.15
N ASP A 597 -24.43 -90.23 -4.71
CA ASP A 597 -25.82 -89.83 -4.97
C ASP A 597 -26.55 -89.43 -3.67
N LEU A 598 -26.29 -90.12 -2.56
CA LEU A 598 -26.85 -89.77 -1.25
C LEU A 598 -26.27 -88.45 -0.72
N GLN A 599 -24.96 -88.23 -0.84
CA GLN A 599 -24.31 -86.98 -0.45
C GLN A 599 -24.84 -85.78 -1.26
N ALA A 600 -25.02 -85.96 -2.57
CA ALA A 600 -25.64 -84.97 -3.44
C ALA A 600 -27.08 -84.63 -2.99
N LYS A 601 -27.92 -85.64 -2.72
CA LYS A 601 -29.29 -85.40 -2.20
C LYS A 601 -29.31 -84.68 -0.86
N GLN A 602 -28.38 -85.00 0.04
CA GLN A 602 -28.27 -84.33 1.34
C GLN A 602 -27.83 -82.87 1.19
N ALA A 603 -26.88 -82.58 0.30
CA ALA A 603 -26.48 -81.20 -0.02
C ALA A 603 -27.65 -80.41 -0.63
N GLN A 604 -28.43 -81.02 -1.53
CA GLN A 604 -29.64 -80.41 -2.11
C GLN A 604 -30.66 -80.03 -1.02
N GLY A 605 -30.94 -80.93 -0.06
CA GLY A 605 -31.83 -80.63 1.05
C GLY A 605 -31.34 -79.47 1.92
N ARG A 606 -30.03 -79.39 2.21
CA ARG A 606 -29.44 -78.28 2.96
C ARG A 606 -29.51 -76.94 2.22
N ILE A 607 -29.41 -76.94 0.88
CA ILE A 607 -29.62 -75.74 0.05
C ILE A 607 -31.05 -75.23 0.20
N GLU A 608 -32.04 -76.12 0.13
CA GLU A 608 -33.47 -75.77 0.25
C GLU A 608 -33.79 -75.19 1.64
N ASP A 609 -33.28 -75.80 2.71
CA ASP A 609 -33.43 -75.29 4.08
C ASP A 609 -32.76 -73.93 4.27
N ALA A 610 -31.54 -73.74 3.75
CA ALA A 610 -30.83 -72.46 3.83
C ALA A 610 -31.55 -71.36 3.04
N ARG A 611 -32.08 -71.65 1.84
CA ARG A 611 -32.89 -70.70 1.06
C ARG A 611 -34.18 -70.32 1.78
N LYS A 612 -34.83 -71.26 2.46
CA LYS A 612 -36.01 -70.98 3.28
C LYS A 612 -35.67 -70.03 4.44
N ARG A 613 -34.59 -70.30 5.18
CA ARG A 613 -34.10 -69.42 6.26
C ARG A 613 -33.75 -68.02 5.75
N TYR A 614 -33.17 -67.91 4.55
CA TYR A 614 -32.91 -66.61 3.92
C TYR A 614 -34.22 -65.83 3.68
N GLY A 615 -35.26 -66.50 3.16
CA GLY A 615 -36.57 -65.89 2.96
C GLY A 615 -37.20 -65.40 4.27
N GLU A 616 -37.17 -66.23 5.32
CA GLU A 616 -37.69 -65.87 6.64
C GLU A 616 -36.96 -64.66 7.26
N ALA A 617 -35.62 -64.62 7.17
CA ALA A 617 -34.81 -63.51 7.66
C ALA A 617 -35.04 -62.22 6.85
N ALA A 618 -35.17 -62.33 5.53
CA ALA A 618 -35.46 -61.18 4.66
C ALA A 618 -36.86 -60.60 4.92
N GLU A 619 -37.86 -61.46 5.12
CA GLU A 619 -39.23 -61.04 5.49
C GLU A 619 -39.27 -60.39 6.87
N ALA A 620 -38.56 -60.95 7.86
CA ALA A 620 -38.46 -60.36 9.20
C ALA A 620 -37.85 -58.95 9.17
N TRP A 621 -36.79 -58.76 8.39
CA TRP A 621 -36.18 -57.44 8.17
C TRP A 621 -37.15 -56.47 7.47
N ALA A 622 -37.81 -56.90 6.40
CA ALA A 622 -38.79 -56.07 5.70
C ALA A 622 -39.98 -55.67 6.60
N ALA A 623 -40.46 -56.59 7.45
CA ALA A 623 -41.51 -56.32 8.42
C ALA A 623 -41.07 -55.30 9.48
N ARG A 624 -39.82 -55.38 9.95
CA ARG A 624 -39.22 -54.44 10.90
C ARG A 624 -39.13 -53.01 10.34
N LEU A 625 -38.75 -52.86 9.07
CA LEU A 625 -38.73 -51.56 8.39
C LEU A 625 -40.14 -51.01 8.20
N THR A 626 -41.08 -51.85 7.74
CA THR A 626 -42.46 -51.44 7.48
C THR A 626 -43.17 -51.00 8.77
N ALA A 627 -42.93 -51.69 9.89
CA ALA A 627 -43.47 -51.32 11.21
C ALA A 627 -42.97 -49.96 11.70
N ALA A 628 -41.79 -49.52 11.24
CA ALA A 628 -41.21 -48.22 11.53
C ALA A 628 -41.63 -47.13 10.52
N GLY A 629 -42.51 -47.44 9.55
CA GLY A 629 -42.90 -46.51 8.48
C GLY A 629 -41.80 -46.28 7.43
N LEU A 630 -40.78 -47.14 7.39
CA LEU A 630 -39.65 -47.07 6.47
C LEU A 630 -39.90 -47.97 5.25
N PRO A 631 -39.31 -47.65 4.09
CA PRO A 631 -39.48 -48.47 2.89
C PRO A 631 -38.87 -49.87 3.08
N ALA A 632 -39.62 -50.90 2.73
CA ALA A 632 -39.16 -52.29 2.75
C ALA A 632 -38.05 -52.52 1.71
N LEU A 633 -36.80 -52.39 2.14
CA LEU A 633 -35.59 -52.53 1.33
C LEU A 633 -34.67 -53.57 1.97
N GLU A 634 -33.89 -54.30 1.17
CA GLU A 634 -32.81 -55.14 1.73
C GLU A 634 -31.79 -54.30 2.52
N PRO A 635 -31.11 -54.86 3.54
CA PRO A 635 -30.22 -54.10 4.42
C PRO A 635 -29.18 -53.25 3.68
N THR A 636 -28.57 -53.79 2.62
CA THR A 636 -27.57 -53.07 1.81
C THR A 636 -28.17 -51.87 1.05
N ARG A 637 -29.38 -52.01 0.50
CA ARG A 637 -30.08 -50.89 -0.16
C ARG A 637 -30.62 -49.88 0.86
N PHE A 638 -31.02 -50.35 2.03
CA PHE A 638 -31.47 -49.51 3.12
C PHE A 638 -30.34 -48.60 3.65
N LEU A 639 -29.09 -49.08 3.71
CA LEU A 639 -27.91 -48.25 4.01
C LEU A 639 -27.76 -47.08 3.02
N THR A 640 -27.87 -47.35 1.72
CA THR A 640 -27.80 -46.29 0.71
C THR A 640 -28.96 -45.30 0.80
N TRP A 641 -30.16 -45.79 1.15
CA TRP A 641 -31.33 -44.96 1.39
C TRP A 641 -31.13 -44.08 2.63
N ARG A 642 -30.57 -44.61 3.73
CA ARG A 642 -30.26 -43.85 4.96
C ARG A 642 -29.26 -42.73 4.69
N SER A 643 -28.19 -43.01 3.94
CA SER A 643 -27.23 -41.96 3.54
C SER A 643 -27.90 -40.85 2.72
N ALA A 644 -28.83 -41.20 1.82
CA ALA A 644 -29.61 -40.20 1.08
C ALA A 644 -30.58 -39.42 1.98
N ARG A 645 -31.18 -40.06 3.00
CA ARG A 645 -32.03 -39.40 4.02
C ARG A 645 -31.20 -38.38 4.79
N ASP A 646 -30.03 -38.78 5.27
CA ASP A 646 -29.15 -37.93 6.07
C ASP A 646 -28.72 -36.70 5.26
N ALA A 647 -28.37 -36.88 3.98
CA ALA A 647 -28.06 -35.77 3.07
C ALA A 647 -29.25 -34.80 2.85
N ALA A 648 -30.48 -35.33 2.74
CA ALA A 648 -31.68 -34.48 2.60
C ALA A 648 -32.00 -33.70 3.89
N VAL A 649 -31.82 -34.34 5.05
CA VAL A 649 -32.01 -33.71 6.38
C VAL A 649 -30.95 -32.63 6.63
N GLU A 650 -29.70 -32.91 6.31
CA GLU A 650 -28.59 -31.95 6.43
C GLU A 650 -28.83 -30.73 5.52
N ALA A 651 -29.14 -30.95 4.24
CA ALA A 651 -29.47 -29.87 3.32
C ALA A 651 -30.62 -29.01 3.82
N HIS A 652 -31.66 -29.60 4.42
CA HIS A 652 -32.76 -28.83 5.01
C HIS A 652 -32.31 -27.93 6.17
N ARG A 653 -31.49 -28.46 7.09
CA ARG A 653 -30.94 -27.67 8.22
C ARG A 653 -30.06 -26.54 7.72
N ASP A 654 -29.19 -26.80 6.75
CA ASP A 654 -28.34 -25.79 6.13
C ASP A 654 -29.19 -24.70 5.47
N GLY A 655 -30.30 -25.08 4.83
CA GLY A 655 -31.25 -24.15 4.25
C GLY A 655 -31.91 -23.23 5.27
N LEU A 656 -32.27 -23.73 6.46
CA LEU A 656 -32.80 -22.91 7.54
C LEU A 656 -31.77 -21.89 8.04
N THR A 657 -30.52 -22.34 8.23
CA THR A 657 -29.41 -21.47 8.67
C THR A 657 -29.12 -20.39 7.63
N LEU A 658 -28.99 -20.76 6.35
CA LEU A 658 -28.72 -19.81 5.26
C LEU A 658 -29.85 -18.78 5.09
N ARG A 659 -31.12 -19.17 5.30
CA ARG A 659 -32.25 -18.22 5.27
C ARG A 659 -32.20 -17.24 6.44
N ALA A 660 -31.85 -17.71 7.64
CA ALA A 660 -31.69 -16.83 8.80
C ALA A 660 -30.54 -15.84 8.60
N ASP A 661 -29.41 -16.30 8.05
CA ASP A 661 -28.27 -15.46 7.70
C ASP A 661 -28.63 -14.42 6.64
N LEU A 662 -29.34 -14.82 5.57
CA LEU A 662 -29.83 -13.90 4.55
C LEU A 662 -30.72 -12.82 5.17
N ALA A 663 -31.69 -13.19 6.00
CA ALA A 663 -32.59 -12.25 6.68
C ALA A 663 -31.81 -11.26 7.57
N SER A 664 -30.79 -11.73 8.29
CA SER A 664 -29.93 -10.91 9.13
C SER A 664 -29.11 -9.90 8.31
N ILE A 665 -28.43 -10.35 7.25
CA ILE A 665 -27.57 -9.50 6.42
C ILE A 665 -28.40 -8.47 5.66
N VAL A 666 -29.51 -8.89 5.04
CA VAL A 666 -30.45 -7.99 4.35
C VAL A 666 -31.04 -6.97 5.34
N GLY A 667 -31.46 -7.40 6.53
CA GLY A 667 -32.00 -6.50 7.55
C GLY A 667 -30.97 -5.48 8.09
N ARG A 668 -29.67 -5.80 8.09
CA ARG A 668 -28.60 -4.83 8.41
C ARG A 668 -28.40 -3.80 7.30
N ARG A 669 -28.35 -4.26 6.04
CA ARG A 669 -28.24 -3.39 4.86
C ARG A 669 -29.42 -2.41 4.81
N ASP A 670 -30.64 -2.93 4.93
CA ASP A 670 -31.86 -2.14 4.79
C ASP A 670 -31.99 -1.07 5.89
N ARG A 671 -31.56 -1.36 7.12
CA ARG A 671 -31.49 -0.37 8.20
C ARG A 671 -30.50 0.76 7.89
N CYS A 672 -29.31 0.44 7.38
CA CYS A 672 -28.34 1.47 7.02
C CYS A 672 -28.81 2.30 5.81
N ARG A 673 -29.44 1.64 4.82
CA ARG A 673 -30.03 2.33 3.67
C ARG A 673 -31.14 3.30 4.09
N ALA A 674 -32.03 2.88 4.99
CA ALA A 674 -33.10 3.72 5.53
C ALA A 674 -32.54 4.92 6.32
N ALA A 675 -31.50 4.71 7.15
CA ALA A 675 -30.85 5.80 7.88
C ALA A 675 -30.18 6.82 6.96
N LEU A 676 -29.50 6.36 5.90
CA LEU A 676 -28.92 7.24 4.88
C LEU A 676 -29.98 8.01 4.10
N ALA A 677 -31.06 7.34 3.70
CA ALA A 677 -32.18 7.97 3.00
C ALA A 677 -32.83 9.07 3.86
N GLN A 678 -33.01 8.80 5.16
CA GLN A 678 -33.50 9.78 6.12
C GLN A 678 -32.54 10.98 6.29
N ALA A 679 -31.23 10.74 6.41
CA ALA A 679 -30.23 11.80 6.55
C ALA A 679 -30.05 12.64 5.26
N LEU A 680 -30.37 12.05 4.10
CA LEU A 680 -30.41 12.73 2.81
C LEU A 680 -31.74 13.42 2.51
N GLU A 681 -32.77 13.22 3.34
CA GLU A 681 -34.15 13.67 3.10
C GLU A 681 -34.76 13.10 1.80
N VAL A 682 -34.41 11.86 1.44
CA VAL A 682 -34.92 11.14 0.25
C VAL A 682 -35.74 9.92 0.70
N ALA A 683 -36.77 9.55 -0.07
CA ALA A 683 -37.54 8.34 0.21
C ALA A 683 -36.71 7.05 0.00
N ASP A 684 -36.80 6.08 0.91
CA ASP A 684 -36.18 4.76 0.70
C ASP A 684 -36.94 3.97 -0.37
N ALA A 685 -36.32 3.83 -1.55
CA ALA A 685 -36.88 3.08 -2.69
C ALA A 685 -36.62 1.57 -2.62
N GLY A 686 -35.91 1.07 -1.59
CA GLY A 686 -35.46 -0.32 -1.54
C GLY A 686 -34.23 -0.59 -2.41
N GLY A 687 -33.78 -1.85 -2.43
CA GLY A 687 -32.68 -2.29 -3.30
C GLY A 687 -31.26 -2.10 -2.72
N PRO A 688 -30.23 -1.89 -3.57
CA PRO A 688 -28.85 -1.84 -3.10
C PRO A 688 -28.56 -0.59 -2.24
N LEU A 689 -27.65 -0.72 -1.28
CA LEU A 689 -27.17 0.35 -0.41
C LEU A 689 -26.27 1.35 -1.17
N THR A 690 -25.50 0.83 -2.13
CA THR A 690 -24.42 1.57 -2.83
C THR A 690 -24.86 2.92 -3.42
N PRO A 691 -25.99 3.05 -4.15
CA PRO A 691 -26.40 4.33 -4.73
C PRO A 691 -26.74 5.40 -3.69
N VAL A 692 -27.37 5.00 -2.58
CA VAL A 692 -27.77 5.91 -1.49
C VAL A 692 -26.54 6.34 -0.71
N LEU A 693 -25.61 5.42 -0.44
CA LEU A 693 -24.33 5.73 0.19
C LEU A 693 -23.50 6.72 -0.65
N ALA A 694 -23.41 6.51 -1.97
CA ALA A 694 -22.68 7.43 -2.86
C ALA A 694 -23.31 8.83 -2.94
N ALA A 695 -24.63 8.95 -2.76
CA ALA A 695 -25.29 10.25 -2.63
C ALA A 695 -24.96 10.91 -1.28
N ALA A 696 -24.97 10.14 -0.19
CA ALA A 696 -24.66 10.60 1.15
C ALA A 696 -23.19 11.04 1.31
N GLU A 697 -22.25 10.31 0.70
CA GLU A 697 -20.83 10.66 0.71
C GLU A 697 -20.55 11.97 -0.06
N ARG A 698 -21.21 12.20 -1.19
CA ARG A 698 -21.12 13.48 -1.91
C ARG A 698 -21.62 14.63 -1.04
N LYS A 699 -22.76 14.43 -0.38
CA LYS A 699 -23.33 15.44 0.52
C LYS A 699 -22.46 15.71 1.74
N ARG A 700 -21.84 14.68 2.32
CA ARG A 700 -20.85 14.80 3.40
C ARG A 700 -19.62 15.59 2.95
N ALA A 701 -19.09 15.31 1.76
CA ALA A 701 -17.93 16.04 1.22
C ALA A 701 -18.24 17.53 0.99
N GLU A 702 -19.46 17.86 0.52
CA GLU A 702 -19.92 19.25 0.42
C GLU A 702 -19.96 19.95 1.79
N TYR A 703 -20.42 19.25 2.84
CA TYR A 703 -20.42 19.79 4.21
C TYR A 703 -19.00 19.97 4.78
N GLU A 704 -18.10 19.02 4.56
CA GLU A 704 -16.71 19.10 5.04
C GLU A 704 -15.96 20.27 4.38
N ASP A 705 -16.07 20.44 3.06
CA ASP A 705 -15.47 21.57 2.31
C ASP A 705 -16.04 22.92 2.80
N PHE A 706 -17.36 22.99 3.00
CA PHE A 706 -18.02 24.18 3.52
C PHE A 706 -17.55 24.56 4.95
N THR A 707 -17.40 23.56 5.82
CA THR A 707 -16.95 23.76 7.20
C THR A 707 -15.47 24.22 7.24
N GLN A 708 -14.64 23.66 6.35
CA GLN A 708 -13.25 24.06 6.19
C GLN A 708 -13.12 25.50 5.67
N GLN A 709 -13.90 25.88 4.66
CA GLN A 709 -13.92 27.25 4.12
C GLN A 709 -14.33 28.28 5.20
N ARG A 710 -15.30 27.94 6.05
CA ARG A 710 -15.73 28.80 7.16
C ARG A 710 -14.64 28.99 8.21
N ARG A 711 -13.92 27.92 8.57
CA ARG A 711 -12.80 27.99 9.51
C ARG A 711 -11.66 28.86 8.98
N LEU A 712 -11.28 28.67 7.71
CA LEU A 712 -10.23 29.47 7.07
C LEU A 712 -10.62 30.95 6.95
N ALA A 713 -11.90 31.25 6.68
CA ALA A 713 -12.40 32.63 6.66
C ALA A 713 -12.37 33.29 8.05
N ALA A 714 -12.72 32.55 9.10
CA ALA A 714 -12.65 33.04 10.48
C ALA A 714 -11.20 33.29 10.94
N GLU A 715 -10.28 32.36 10.69
CA GLU A 715 -8.85 32.52 11.00
C GLU A 715 -8.24 33.71 10.24
N GLN A 716 -8.63 33.92 8.97
CA GLN A 716 -8.22 35.10 8.19
C GLN A 716 -8.73 36.41 8.79
N LEU A 717 -9.98 36.46 9.30
CA LEU A 717 -10.54 37.64 9.94
C LEU A 717 -9.83 37.97 11.27
N ASP A 718 -9.49 36.95 12.07
CA ASP A 718 -8.73 37.13 13.31
C ASP A 718 -7.32 37.69 13.04
N GLN A 719 -6.64 37.17 12.01
CA GLN A 719 -5.34 37.68 11.59
C GLN A 719 -5.42 39.14 11.10
N ILE A 720 -6.44 39.46 10.29
CA ILE A 720 -6.67 40.83 9.82
C ILE A 720 -6.98 41.79 10.98
N ALA A 721 -7.74 41.34 12.00
CA ALA A 721 -8.02 42.13 13.19
C ALA A 721 -6.74 42.43 14.01
N ALA A 722 -5.84 41.44 14.13
CA ALA A 722 -4.55 41.65 14.76
C ALA A 722 -3.67 42.66 13.99
N GLU A 723 -3.58 42.53 12.66
CA GLU A 723 -2.85 43.45 11.77
C GLU A 723 -3.41 44.89 11.87
N ALA A 724 -4.74 45.05 11.86
CA ALA A 724 -5.40 46.34 12.02
C ALA A 724 -5.09 46.98 13.40
N SER A 725 -5.16 46.21 14.49
CA SER A 725 -4.84 46.69 15.84
C SER A 725 -3.38 47.14 15.98
N ALA A 726 -2.46 46.52 15.24
CA ALA A 726 -1.04 46.87 15.26
C ALA A 726 -0.79 48.17 14.48
N LEU A 727 -1.47 48.36 13.34
CA LEU A 727 -1.43 49.61 12.58
C LEU A 727 -2.07 50.76 13.35
N ASP A 728 -3.19 50.55 14.03
CA ASP A 728 -3.84 51.58 14.86
C ASP A 728 -2.92 52.04 16.01
N ARG A 729 -2.29 51.09 16.71
CA ARG A 729 -1.29 51.39 17.75
C ARG A 729 -0.05 52.09 17.20
N ARG A 730 0.30 51.87 15.93
CA ARG A 730 1.42 52.55 15.27
C ARG A 730 1.04 53.97 14.84
N HIS A 731 -0.17 54.15 14.30
CA HIS A 731 -0.71 55.46 13.94
C HIS A 731 -0.83 56.36 15.17
N GLN A 732 -1.40 55.85 16.25
CA GLN A 732 -1.59 56.62 17.49
C GLN A 732 -0.27 57.01 18.13
N ARG A 733 0.74 56.12 18.13
CA ARG A 733 2.10 56.48 18.58
C ARG A 733 2.73 57.60 17.74
N LEU A 734 2.59 57.54 16.42
CA LEU A 734 3.08 58.61 15.54
C LEU A 734 2.32 59.93 15.75
N ASP A 735 1.03 59.88 16.09
CA ASP A 735 0.24 61.05 16.44
C ASP A 735 0.67 61.68 17.76
N ASP A 736 0.89 60.87 18.78
CA ASP A 736 1.39 61.32 20.08
C ASP A 736 2.82 61.88 19.95
N GLU A 737 3.68 61.21 19.18
CA GLU A 737 5.05 61.65 18.89
C GLU A 737 5.07 62.98 18.12
N ASP A 738 4.23 63.14 17.10
CA ASP A 738 4.18 64.37 16.31
C ASP A 738 3.53 65.53 17.08
N ALA A 739 2.51 65.26 17.91
CA ALA A 739 1.92 66.27 18.79
C ALA A 739 2.94 66.74 19.85
N SER A 740 3.70 65.81 20.43
CA SER A 740 4.81 66.12 21.32
C SER A 740 5.94 66.89 20.60
N ASN A 741 6.23 66.52 19.36
CA ASN A 741 7.24 67.16 18.50
C ASN A 741 6.87 68.62 18.18
N VAL A 742 5.61 68.88 17.81
CA VAL A 742 5.08 70.24 17.55
C VAL A 742 5.02 71.08 18.83
N THR A 743 4.69 70.48 19.97
CA THR A 743 4.67 71.17 21.27
C THR A 743 6.09 71.53 21.70
N SER A 744 7.01 70.57 21.62
CA SER A 744 8.45 70.77 21.87
C SER A 744 9.04 71.80 20.92
N TRP A 745 8.60 71.83 19.65
CA TRP A 745 9.02 72.86 18.69
C TRP A 745 8.61 74.25 19.15
N ARG A 746 7.34 74.45 19.56
CA ARG A 746 6.86 75.76 20.03
C ARG A 746 7.57 76.21 21.31
N GLU A 747 7.77 75.31 22.26
CA GLU A 747 8.47 75.59 23.51
C GLU A 747 9.93 75.98 23.25
N VAL A 748 10.63 75.23 22.41
CA VAL A 748 12.04 75.47 22.05
C VAL A 748 12.19 76.75 21.20
N MET A 749 11.18 77.08 20.37
CA MET A 749 11.15 78.32 19.59
C MET A 749 10.93 79.57 20.46
N ASP A 750 10.04 79.50 21.45
CA ASP A 750 9.76 80.57 22.40
C ASP A 750 10.95 80.79 23.35
N GLU A 751 11.56 79.70 23.84
CA GLU A 751 12.80 79.73 24.64
C GLU A 751 13.99 80.30 23.84
N ALA A 752 14.05 80.06 22.53
CA ALA A 752 15.10 80.55 21.64
C ALA A 752 14.92 82.01 21.20
N GLY A 753 13.74 82.61 21.42
CA GLY A 753 13.42 83.97 20.96
C GLY A 753 13.41 84.13 19.43
N LEU A 754 13.17 83.05 18.69
CA LEU A 754 13.18 83.01 17.22
C LEU A 754 11.76 83.00 16.66
N GLN A 755 11.57 83.57 15.45
CA GLN A 755 10.32 83.47 14.69
C GLN A 755 10.58 82.77 13.36
N LEU A 756 10.41 81.44 13.34
CA LEU A 756 10.66 80.58 12.17
C LEU A 756 9.56 79.51 12.07
N ASP A 757 9.22 79.11 10.85
CA ASP A 757 8.30 78.00 10.59
C ASP A 757 9.07 76.66 10.55
N ILE A 758 8.45 75.57 11.01
CA ILE A 758 9.07 74.24 11.16
C ILE A 758 9.61 73.68 9.83
N VAL A 759 9.07 74.17 8.71
CA VAL A 759 9.47 73.78 7.35
C VAL A 759 10.64 74.61 6.80
N THR A 760 10.87 75.85 7.26
CA THR A 760 11.85 76.79 6.68
C THR A 760 13.07 77.09 7.56
N CYS A 761 13.16 76.45 8.73
CA CYS A 761 14.13 76.78 9.79
C CYS A 761 15.60 76.42 9.50
N GLY A 762 15.87 75.44 8.62
CA GLY A 762 17.22 74.87 8.42
C GLY A 762 18.30 75.90 8.01
N ALA A 763 17.99 76.77 7.05
CA ALA A 763 18.96 77.73 6.50
C ALA A 763 19.29 78.89 7.47
N VAL A 764 18.37 79.25 8.38
CA VAL A 764 18.55 80.34 9.35
C VAL A 764 19.30 79.85 10.60
N LEU A 765 19.11 78.58 11.01
CA LEU A 765 19.85 77.98 12.13
C LEU A 765 21.35 77.78 11.82
N GLU A 766 21.73 77.51 10.57
CA GLU A 766 23.16 77.40 10.19
C GLU A 766 23.90 78.74 10.36
N LEU A 767 23.31 79.84 9.91
CA LEU A 767 23.86 81.18 10.06
C LEU A 767 24.01 81.59 11.55
N LEU A 768 23.04 81.20 12.40
CA LEU A 768 23.05 81.47 13.84
C LEU A 768 24.01 80.56 14.63
N ASP A 769 24.24 79.32 14.16
CA ASP A 769 25.24 78.41 14.75
C ASP A 769 26.67 78.88 14.49
N ASP A 770 26.94 79.42 13.30
CA ASP A 770 28.24 80.01 12.97
C ASP A 770 28.52 81.25 13.84
N LEU A 771 27.54 82.15 13.96
CA LEU A 771 27.62 83.34 14.83
C LEU A 771 27.80 82.98 16.31
N ARG A 772 27.03 82.01 16.81
CA ARG A 772 27.17 81.50 18.18
C ARG A 772 28.50 80.79 18.39
N GLY A 773 28.98 80.05 17.40
CA GLY A 773 30.29 79.40 17.45
C GLY A 773 31.40 80.40 17.69
N ALA A 774 31.32 81.57 17.04
CA ALA A 774 32.29 82.65 17.24
C ALA A 774 32.11 83.36 18.61
N ILE A 775 30.87 83.75 18.99
CA ILE A 775 30.59 84.41 20.29
C ILE A 775 30.96 83.50 21.48
N ALA A 776 30.58 82.23 21.41
CA ALA A 776 30.85 81.26 22.47
C ALA A 776 32.34 80.93 22.57
N ALA A 777 33.06 80.82 21.45
CA ALA A 777 34.51 80.64 21.47
C ALA A 777 35.21 81.82 22.16
N GLU A 778 34.82 83.06 21.86
CA GLU A 778 35.35 84.26 22.49
C GLU A 778 35.03 84.34 24.00
N ALA A 779 33.78 84.11 24.38
CA ALA A 779 33.34 84.20 25.78
C ALA A 779 33.84 83.03 26.64
N ASP A 780 33.95 81.82 26.09
CA ASP A 780 34.47 80.62 26.77
C ASP A 780 35.97 80.74 27.01
N LEU A 781 36.74 81.24 26.03
CA LEU A 781 38.16 81.50 26.19
C LEU A 781 38.43 82.57 27.27
N ARG A 782 37.57 83.59 27.41
CA ARG A 782 37.67 84.62 28.46
C ARG A 782 37.33 84.09 29.85
N ARG A 783 36.20 83.37 29.98
CA ARG A 783 35.71 82.83 31.26
C ARG A 783 36.61 81.72 31.79
N ARG A 784 37.11 80.84 30.92
CA ARG A 784 37.99 79.73 31.32
C ARG A 784 39.31 80.21 31.88
N VAL A 785 39.89 81.29 31.36
CA VAL A 785 41.13 81.87 31.90
C VAL A 785 40.94 82.40 33.34
N GLU A 786 39.75 82.90 33.68
CA GLU A 786 39.44 83.49 34.99
C GLU A 786 38.94 82.46 36.02
N THR A 787 38.12 81.49 35.61
CA THR A 787 37.62 80.39 36.46
C THR A 787 38.74 79.43 36.90
N ILE A 788 39.66 79.11 35.99
CA ILE A 788 40.82 78.24 36.28
C ILE A 788 41.70 78.81 37.42
N ARG A 789 41.82 80.14 37.52
CA ARG A 789 42.63 80.80 38.57
C ARG A 789 41.95 80.82 39.95
N ARG A 790 40.62 80.79 39.99
CA ARG A 790 39.83 80.88 41.24
C ARG A 790 39.60 79.51 41.90
N ASP A 791 39.32 78.48 41.10
CA ASP A 791 39.00 77.14 41.61
C ASP A 791 40.22 76.43 42.21
N ALA A 792 41.43 76.76 41.73
CA ALA A 792 42.68 76.24 42.25
C ALA A 792 42.97 76.68 43.70
N SER A 793 42.51 77.87 44.13
CA SER A 793 42.79 78.41 45.47
C SER A 793 41.81 77.89 46.54
N ASN A 794 40.52 77.71 46.19
CA ASN A 794 39.49 77.26 47.14
C ASN A 794 39.58 75.75 47.48
N HIS A 795 40.11 74.95 46.57
CA HIS A 795 40.28 73.52 46.77
C HIS A 795 41.38 73.19 47.78
N MET A 796 42.48 73.97 47.76
CA MET A 796 43.63 73.78 48.65
C MET A 796 43.27 73.97 50.13
N GLU A 797 42.43 74.95 50.46
CA GLU A 797 42.08 75.34 51.84
C GLU A 797 41.12 74.35 52.54
N ARG A 798 40.28 73.63 51.77
CA ARG A 798 39.29 72.67 52.31
C ARG A 798 39.90 71.30 52.63
N VAL A 799 40.88 70.88 51.84
CA VAL A 799 41.62 69.62 52.05
C VAL A 799 42.49 69.69 53.30
N GLU A 800 43.04 70.86 53.62
CA GLU A 800 43.93 71.05 54.78
C GLU A 800 43.17 70.88 56.11
N LYS A 801 41.99 71.49 56.26
CA LYS A 801 41.14 71.38 57.46
C LYS A 801 40.66 69.97 57.81
N LEU A 802 40.33 69.15 56.80
CA LEU A 802 39.79 67.81 57.03
C LEU A 802 40.89 66.78 57.36
N SER A 803 42.12 67.01 56.88
CA SER A 803 43.26 66.10 57.06
C SER A 803 43.86 66.17 58.47
N ASP A 804 43.88 67.36 59.07
CA ASP A 804 44.47 67.57 60.40
C ASP A 804 43.62 66.94 61.53
N GLY A 805 42.37 66.55 61.25
CA GLY A 805 41.44 65.95 62.21
C GLY A 805 41.34 64.41 62.22
N SER A 806 42.06 63.72 61.32
CA SER A 806 41.90 62.25 61.10
C SER A 806 43.23 61.48 61.06
N ASN A 807 44.27 61.97 61.74
CA ASN A 807 45.59 61.34 61.90
C ASN A 807 46.27 60.91 60.57
N VAL A 808 46.10 61.71 59.51
CA VAL A 808 46.70 61.52 58.18
C VAL A 808 48.06 62.25 58.11
N PRO A 809 49.15 61.65 57.56
CA PRO A 809 50.47 62.28 57.51
C PRO A 809 50.51 63.62 56.74
N ALA A 810 51.35 64.56 57.17
CA ALA A 810 51.51 65.85 56.48
C ALA A 810 52.15 65.67 55.09
N GLY A 811 51.45 66.15 54.06
CA GLY A 811 51.91 66.18 52.66
C GLY A 811 51.22 67.29 51.86
N ASP A 812 51.45 67.33 50.55
CA ASP A 812 50.71 68.21 49.64
C ASP A 812 49.23 67.80 49.51
N THR A 813 48.40 68.68 48.94
CA THR A 813 46.94 68.52 48.83
C THR A 813 46.54 67.18 48.18
N ALA A 814 47.29 66.71 47.19
CA ALA A 814 47.03 65.45 46.49
C ALA A 814 47.32 64.22 47.36
N THR A 815 48.41 64.25 48.14
CA THR A 815 48.80 63.14 49.01
C THR A 815 47.84 62.98 50.18
N ARG A 816 47.34 64.08 50.75
CA ARG A 816 46.38 64.07 51.87
C ARG A 816 44.99 63.52 51.47
N LEU A 817 44.49 63.87 50.28
CA LEU A 817 43.22 63.35 49.75
C LEU A 817 43.25 61.84 49.46
N GLY A 818 44.36 61.33 48.93
CA GLY A 818 44.52 59.91 48.64
C GLY A 818 44.46 59.03 49.89
N ALA A 819 45.00 59.52 51.02
CA ALA A 819 45.00 58.78 52.28
C ALA A 819 43.59 58.71 52.92
N LEU A 820 42.84 59.83 52.94
CA LEU A 820 41.47 59.86 53.49
C LEU A 820 40.49 58.93 52.75
N ARG A 821 40.61 58.82 51.41
CA ARG A 821 39.81 57.90 50.58
C ARG A 821 39.95 56.44 50.98
N ASN A 822 41.19 56.03 51.19
CA ASN A 822 41.53 54.63 51.42
C ASN A 822 41.06 54.18 52.81
N CYS A 823 41.20 55.05 53.83
CA CYS A 823 40.71 54.78 55.17
C CYS A 823 39.17 54.68 55.22
N LEU A 824 38.45 55.55 54.52
CA LEU A 824 36.99 55.54 54.52
C LEU A 824 36.40 54.30 53.82
N THR A 825 36.99 53.92 52.68
CA THR A 825 36.55 52.75 51.91
C THR A 825 36.73 51.46 52.72
N ALA A 826 37.82 51.35 53.49
CA ALA A 826 38.09 50.20 54.35
C ALA A 826 37.12 50.11 55.55
N ALA A 827 36.70 51.24 56.12
CA ALA A 827 35.76 51.24 57.25
C ALA A 827 34.33 50.84 56.85
N ARG A 828 33.84 51.29 55.67
CA ARG A 828 32.48 50.97 55.17
C ARG A 828 32.32 49.49 54.80
N SER A 829 33.34 48.89 54.21
CA SER A 829 33.32 47.47 53.83
C SER A 829 33.38 46.55 55.06
N ALA A 830 34.12 46.92 56.10
CA ALA A 830 34.20 46.19 57.35
C ALA A 830 32.85 46.14 58.10
N ALA A 831 32.15 47.28 58.23
CA ALA A 831 30.87 47.34 58.95
C ALA A 831 29.76 46.51 58.30
N THR A 832 29.61 46.60 56.97
CA THR A 832 28.59 45.84 56.22
C THR A 832 28.80 44.33 56.33
N LEU A 833 30.06 43.90 56.34
CA LEU A 833 30.40 42.48 56.43
C LEU A 833 30.11 41.90 57.83
N ILE A 834 30.35 42.67 58.89
CA ILE A 834 30.04 42.25 60.28
C ILE A 834 28.54 41.99 60.45
N ASP A 835 27.66 42.90 60.02
CA ASP A 835 26.21 42.75 60.17
C ASP A 835 25.69 41.50 59.44
N SER A 836 26.18 41.25 58.23
CA SER A 836 25.78 40.08 57.44
C SER A 836 26.18 38.74 58.10
N LEU A 837 27.35 38.71 58.75
CA LEU A 837 27.88 37.51 59.41
C LEU A 837 27.16 37.26 60.76
N ASP A 838 26.80 38.30 61.50
CA ASP A 838 26.03 38.18 62.74
C ASP A 838 24.59 37.66 62.48
N GLU A 839 23.94 38.09 61.39
CA GLU A 839 22.64 37.55 60.98
C GLU A 839 22.73 36.10 60.48
N GLU A 840 23.83 35.74 59.81
CA GLU A 840 24.08 34.35 59.41
C GLU A 840 24.29 33.45 60.63
N ALA A 841 25.10 33.86 61.60
CA ALA A 841 25.34 33.09 62.84
C ALA A 841 24.05 32.82 63.63
N ARG A 842 23.16 33.82 63.77
CA ARG A 842 21.86 33.65 64.45
C ARG A 842 20.96 32.64 63.74
N ARG A 843 20.83 32.74 62.42
CA ARG A 843 20.03 31.78 61.63
C ARG A 843 20.55 30.35 61.75
N ARG A 844 21.88 30.15 61.79
CA ARG A 844 22.47 28.82 61.99
C ARG A 844 22.27 28.30 63.42
N ALA A 845 22.23 29.16 64.43
CA ALA A 845 21.90 28.77 65.79
C ALA A 845 20.48 28.22 65.94
N ASP A 846 19.48 28.86 65.32
CA ASP A 846 18.10 28.38 65.35
C ASP A 846 17.95 27.02 64.65
N GLN A 847 18.66 26.82 63.52
CA GLN A 847 18.71 25.53 62.81
C GLN A 847 19.33 24.42 63.66
N PHE A 848 20.34 24.73 64.48
CA PHE A 848 20.96 23.78 65.40
C PHE A 848 19.98 23.33 66.49
N GLU A 849 19.25 24.25 67.11
CA GLU A 849 18.27 23.93 68.15
C GLU A 849 17.09 23.11 67.60
N GLU A 850 16.59 23.48 66.42
CA GLU A 850 15.52 22.72 65.74
C GLU A 850 15.96 21.29 65.42
N ALA A 851 17.15 21.12 64.84
CA ALA A 851 17.70 19.79 64.54
C ALA A 851 17.97 18.97 65.81
N SER A 852 18.41 19.61 66.90
CA SER A 852 18.61 18.96 68.20
C SER A 852 17.30 18.46 68.81
N ALA A 853 16.22 19.23 68.72
CA ALA A 853 14.89 18.82 69.19
C ALA A 853 14.31 17.66 68.37
N LYS A 854 14.48 17.68 67.04
CA LYS A 854 14.07 16.58 66.15
C LYS A 854 14.81 15.29 66.48
N LEU A 855 16.12 15.37 66.71
CA LEU A 855 16.94 14.23 67.11
C LEU A 855 16.45 13.60 68.42
N ALA A 856 16.20 14.41 69.45
CA ALA A 856 15.71 13.93 70.74
C ALA A 856 14.33 13.25 70.64
N THR A 857 13.46 13.77 69.76
CA THR A 857 12.14 13.19 69.50
C THR A 857 12.26 11.83 68.80
N ALA A 858 13.14 11.72 67.81
CA ALA A 858 13.38 10.46 67.11
C ALA A 858 14.01 9.40 68.04
N ASP A 859 14.93 9.79 68.94
CA ASP A 859 15.47 8.89 69.97
C ASP A 859 14.40 8.37 70.92
N ALA A 860 13.49 9.25 71.37
CA ALA A 860 12.39 8.84 72.23
C ALA A 860 11.43 7.86 71.54
N ALA A 861 11.17 8.05 70.24
CA ALA A 861 10.32 7.16 69.45
C ALA A 861 10.95 5.77 69.21
N LEU A 862 12.29 5.67 69.17
CA LEU A 862 13.00 4.38 69.02
C LEU A 862 13.13 3.59 70.33
N ALA A 863 12.98 4.23 71.49
CA ALA A 863 13.17 3.60 72.80
C ALA A 863 12.36 2.30 73.03
N PRO A 864 11.08 2.18 72.62
CA PRO A 864 10.33 0.93 72.77
C PRO A 864 10.90 -0.21 71.92
N ALA A 865 11.33 0.08 70.69
CA ALA A 865 11.91 -0.92 69.79
C ALA A 865 13.28 -1.40 70.31
N LEU A 866 14.12 -0.48 70.80
CA LEU A 866 15.39 -0.79 71.47
C LEU A 866 15.20 -1.72 72.67
N ALA A 867 14.18 -1.47 73.50
CA ALA A 867 13.89 -2.29 74.68
C ALA A 867 13.40 -3.71 74.31
N GLU A 868 12.57 -3.84 73.29
CA GLU A 868 12.00 -5.12 72.84
C GLU A 868 13.04 -6.02 72.16
N THR A 869 13.93 -5.45 71.34
CA THR A 869 15.03 -6.18 70.69
C THR A 869 16.26 -6.35 71.60
N LYS A 870 16.25 -5.72 72.78
CA LYS A 870 17.39 -5.61 73.71
C LYS A 870 18.63 -4.97 73.07
N SER A 871 18.44 -4.09 72.09
CA SER A 871 19.50 -3.36 71.42
C SER A 871 19.89 -2.14 72.24
N THR A 872 21.19 -1.87 72.37
CA THR A 872 21.71 -0.77 73.19
C THR A 872 21.80 0.56 72.44
N ASP A 873 21.86 0.52 71.12
CA ASP A 873 21.88 1.68 70.25
C ASP A 873 21.12 1.45 68.91
N ARG A 874 21.05 2.49 68.08
CA ARG A 874 20.36 2.47 66.78
C ARG A 874 21.01 1.50 65.78
N ALA A 875 22.31 1.22 65.91
CA ALA A 875 23.04 0.31 65.02
C ALA A 875 22.71 -1.15 65.35
N GLU A 876 22.71 -1.51 66.64
CA GLU A 876 22.27 -2.82 67.12
C GLU A 876 20.77 -3.05 66.89
N LEU A 877 19.94 -1.99 66.88
CA LEU A 877 18.53 -2.11 66.49
C LEU A 877 18.37 -2.42 65.00
N SER A 878 19.16 -1.76 64.15
CA SER A 878 19.21 -2.06 62.71
C SER A 878 19.64 -3.51 62.46
N GLU A 879 20.63 -4.01 63.19
CA GLU A 879 21.06 -5.41 63.08
C GLU A 879 19.97 -6.40 63.55
N ALA A 880 19.23 -6.07 64.61
CA ALA A 880 18.11 -6.88 65.08
C ALA A 880 16.95 -6.92 64.07
N ILE A 881 16.64 -5.80 63.42
CA ILE A 881 15.65 -5.72 62.33
C ILE A 881 16.07 -6.62 61.15
N GLU A 882 17.34 -6.58 60.76
CA GLU A 882 17.85 -7.44 59.68
C GLU A 882 17.78 -8.94 60.03
N ARG A 883 18.05 -9.32 61.29
CA ARG A 883 17.87 -10.71 61.73
C ARG A 883 16.40 -11.14 61.78
N SER A 884 15.48 -10.25 62.14
CA SER A 884 14.02 -10.48 62.08
C SER A 884 13.56 -10.69 60.62
N ARG A 885 14.04 -9.87 59.69
CA ARG A 885 13.80 -10.04 58.23
C ARG A 885 14.35 -11.35 57.71
N ALA A 886 15.58 -11.71 58.08
CA ALA A 886 16.20 -12.98 57.67
C ALA A 886 15.37 -14.19 58.13
N LYS A 887 14.88 -14.20 59.38
CA LYS A 887 13.99 -15.25 59.90
C LYS A 887 12.71 -15.40 59.08
N ARG A 888 12.01 -14.30 58.80
CA ARG A 888 10.76 -14.34 58.00
C ARG A 888 11.02 -14.73 56.55
N ARG A 889 12.09 -14.22 55.95
CA ARG A 889 12.52 -14.59 54.59
C ARG A 889 12.76 -16.08 54.49
N LEU A 890 13.54 -16.67 55.40
CA LEU A 890 13.79 -18.11 55.46
C LEU A 890 12.49 -18.91 55.67
N THR A 891 11.54 -18.40 56.46
CA THR A 891 10.23 -19.05 56.67
C THR A 891 9.41 -19.09 55.37
N VAL A 892 9.37 -17.97 54.63
CA VAL A 892 8.68 -17.87 53.34
C VAL A 892 9.37 -18.73 52.28
N GLU A 893 10.71 -18.71 52.23
CA GLU A 893 11.49 -19.52 51.30
C GLU A 893 11.25 -21.02 51.56
N ARG A 894 11.23 -21.47 52.82
CA ARG A 894 10.91 -22.88 53.15
C ARG A 894 9.51 -23.26 52.65
N ALA A 895 8.50 -22.45 52.93
CA ALA A 895 7.13 -22.69 52.48
C ALA A 895 6.99 -22.63 50.94
N ALA A 896 7.83 -21.85 50.26
CA ALA A 896 7.89 -21.84 48.80
C ALA A 896 8.54 -23.12 48.26
N ILE A 897 9.62 -23.60 48.88
CA ILE A 897 10.24 -24.89 48.51
C ILE A 897 9.27 -26.05 48.74
N GLU A 898 8.55 -26.09 49.86
CA GLU A 898 7.55 -27.13 50.13
C GLU A 898 6.42 -27.14 49.09
N ARG A 899 5.93 -25.96 48.69
CA ARG A 899 4.98 -25.86 47.57
C ARG A 899 5.57 -26.36 46.26
N ARG A 900 6.80 -25.97 45.94
CA ARG A 900 7.50 -26.44 44.73
C ARG A 900 7.69 -27.94 44.71
N ILE A 901 8.00 -28.57 45.84
CA ILE A 901 8.12 -30.03 45.94
C ILE A 901 6.77 -30.70 45.58
N VAL A 902 5.65 -30.17 46.07
CA VAL A 902 4.31 -30.71 45.76
C VAL A 902 3.91 -30.42 44.30
N GLU A 903 4.17 -29.22 43.80
CA GLU A 903 3.91 -28.84 42.40
C GLU A 903 4.70 -29.71 41.40
N GLU A 904 5.98 -29.96 41.69
CA GLU A 904 6.88 -30.81 40.90
C GLU A 904 6.71 -32.32 41.22
N GLY A 905 5.74 -32.65 42.08
CA GLY A 905 5.53 -33.93 42.73
C GLY A 905 4.57 -34.90 42.05
N ASP A 906 4.13 -34.62 40.81
CA ASP A 906 3.21 -35.45 40.01
C ASP A 906 1.93 -35.91 40.75
N GLY A 907 1.41 -35.09 41.68
CA GLY A 907 0.15 -35.34 42.41
C GLY A 907 0.29 -36.11 43.74
N PHE A 908 1.52 -36.44 44.16
CA PHE A 908 1.78 -37.01 45.48
C PHE A 908 1.84 -35.93 46.57
N THR A 909 1.58 -36.32 47.81
CA THR A 909 1.66 -35.43 48.97
C THR A 909 3.11 -35.12 49.35
N LEU A 910 3.34 -34.00 50.05
CA LEU A 910 4.68 -33.60 50.51
C LEU A 910 5.38 -34.72 51.29
N ASP A 911 4.65 -35.42 52.17
CA ASP A 911 5.19 -36.51 52.99
C ASP A 911 5.59 -37.73 52.16
N GLU A 912 4.79 -38.10 51.16
CA GLU A 912 5.11 -39.22 50.24
C GLU A 912 6.35 -38.91 49.38
N LEU A 913 6.51 -37.67 48.95
CA LEU A 913 7.63 -37.21 48.13
C LEU A 913 8.93 -37.13 48.93
N VAL A 914 8.87 -36.59 50.15
CA VAL A 914 10.02 -36.56 51.08
C VAL A 914 10.43 -37.99 51.45
N ALA A 915 9.47 -38.89 51.73
CA ALA A 915 9.75 -40.29 52.02
C ALA A 915 10.36 -41.02 50.81
N ALA A 916 9.89 -40.78 49.59
CA ALA A 916 10.43 -41.37 48.37
C ALA A 916 11.89 -40.94 48.10
N VAL A 917 12.21 -39.67 48.37
CA VAL A 917 13.60 -39.16 48.30
C VAL A 917 14.46 -39.78 49.40
N ALA A 918 13.96 -39.87 50.64
CA ALA A 918 14.71 -40.45 51.76
C ALA A 918 14.99 -41.97 51.60
N ALA A 919 14.09 -42.70 50.94
CA ALA A 919 14.25 -44.13 50.65
C ALA A 919 15.20 -44.40 49.46
N SER A 920 15.63 -43.37 48.74
CA SER A 920 16.41 -43.49 47.51
C SER A 920 17.87 -43.05 47.71
N ASN A 921 18.82 -43.72 47.05
CA ASN A 921 20.21 -43.28 47.02
C ASN A 921 20.43 -42.33 45.82
N PRO A 922 20.78 -41.05 46.02
CA PRO A 922 20.95 -40.06 44.96
C PRO A 922 21.96 -40.45 43.86
N ASP A 923 23.04 -41.14 44.22
CA ASP A 923 24.06 -41.60 43.27
C ASP A 923 23.53 -42.75 42.40
N GLN A 924 22.67 -43.61 42.97
CA GLN A 924 22.04 -44.71 42.25
C GLN A 924 20.91 -44.22 41.34
N ILE A 925 20.13 -43.22 41.77
CA ILE A 925 19.04 -42.63 40.97
C ILE A 925 19.59 -41.92 39.74
N ALA A 926 20.68 -41.14 39.87
CA ALA A 926 21.30 -40.49 38.72
C ALA A 926 21.80 -41.51 37.69
N SER A 927 22.50 -42.56 38.13
CA SER A 927 22.94 -43.64 37.24
C SER A 927 21.78 -44.40 36.60
N HIS A 928 20.69 -44.61 37.35
CA HIS A 928 19.51 -45.31 36.86
C HIS A 928 18.75 -44.49 35.82
N VAL A 929 18.53 -43.19 36.07
CA VAL A 929 17.96 -42.24 35.10
C VAL A 929 18.79 -42.22 33.83
N SER A 930 20.13 -42.11 33.91
CA SER A 930 20.98 -42.15 32.71
C SER A 930 20.90 -43.47 31.95
N SER A 931 20.79 -44.62 32.64
CA SER A 931 20.63 -45.92 31.99
C SER A 931 19.26 -46.07 31.30
N LEU A 932 18.20 -45.56 31.92
CA LEU A 932 16.85 -45.58 31.38
C LEU A 932 16.69 -44.58 30.23
N ASP A 933 17.35 -43.41 30.29
CA ASP A 933 17.40 -42.44 29.19
C ASP A 933 18.13 -43.01 27.97
N ALA A 934 19.27 -43.67 28.17
CA ALA A 934 19.99 -44.35 27.08
C ALA A 934 19.13 -45.44 26.44
N ARG A 935 18.47 -46.26 27.28
CA ARG A 935 17.55 -47.31 26.81
C ARG A 935 16.31 -46.74 26.11
N LEU A 936 15.77 -45.63 26.61
CA LEU A 936 14.66 -44.92 25.98
C LEU A 936 15.09 -44.32 24.63
N GLY A 937 16.32 -43.82 24.53
CA GLY A 937 16.94 -43.38 23.27
C GLY A 937 16.99 -44.50 22.24
N GLU A 938 17.56 -45.66 22.61
CA GLU A 938 17.58 -46.86 21.75
C GLU A 938 16.18 -47.28 21.29
N LEU A 939 15.21 -47.35 22.22
CA LEU A 939 13.84 -47.73 21.90
C LEU A 939 13.10 -46.67 21.08
N ASN A 940 13.40 -45.39 21.26
CA ASN A 940 12.87 -44.33 20.41
C ASN A 940 13.43 -44.41 19.00
N ASP A 941 14.72 -44.73 18.85
CA ASP A 941 15.34 -44.97 17.54
C ASP A 941 14.75 -46.22 16.86
N GLU A 942 14.49 -47.30 17.62
CA GLU A 942 13.79 -48.48 17.13
C GLU A 942 12.34 -48.17 16.72
N VAL A 943 11.60 -47.40 17.52
CA VAL A 943 10.25 -46.93 17.18
C VAL A 943 10.28 -46.03 15.95
N ALA A 944 11.26 -45.13 15.83
CA ALA A 944 11.42 -44.25 14.68
C ALA A 944 11.75 -45.05 13.41
N ALA A 945 12.67 -46.02 13.51
CA ALA A 945 13.01 -46.92 12.42
C ALA A 945 11.83 -47.78 12.00
N ALA A 946 11.10 -48.39 12.95
CA ALA A 946 9.91 -49.20 12.68
C ALA A 946 8.74 -48.35 12.15
N ALA A 947 8.56 -47.12 12.63
CA ALA A 947 7.55 -46.19 12.14
C ALA A 947 7.88 -45.71 10.73
N THR A 948 9.17 -45.49 10.44
CA THR A 948 9.66 -45.16 9.11
C THR A 948 9.48 -46.34 8.15
N ALA A 949 9.83 -47.56 8.57
CA ALA A 949 9.62 -48.78 7.79
C ALA A 949 8.13 -49.04 7.52
N HIS A 950 7.27 -48.90 8.53
CA HIS A 950 5.82 -49.00 8.38
C HIS A 950 5.26 -47.87 7.50
N GLY A 951 5.74 -46.64 7.68
CA GLY A 951 5.40 -45.51 6.85
C GLY A 951 5.76 -45.72 5.39
N HIS A 952 6.96 -46.23 5.10
CA HIS A 952 7.41 -46.58 3.75
C HIS A 952 6.59 -47.72 3.16
N ALA A 953 6.38 -48.81 3.89
CA ALA A 953 5.60 -49.96 3.42
C ALA A 953 4.11 -49.60 3.21
N ARG A 954 3.52 -48.83 4.12
CA ARG A 954 2.16 -48.29 3.99
C ARG A 954 2.06 -47.33 2.82
N SER A 955 3.02 -46.41 2.65
CA SER A 955 3.03 -45.48 1.51
C SER A 955 3.19 -46.21 0.19
N ALA A 956 4.03 -47.23 0.11
CA ALA A 956 4.21 -48.08 -1.07
C ALA A 956 2.93 -48.87 -1.39
N PHE A 957 2.26 -49.41 -0.37
CA PHE A 957 0.97 -50.10 -0.53
C PHE A 957 -0.16 -49.14 -0.95
N THR A 958 -0.30 -48.00 -0.29
CA THR A 958 -1.30 -46.98 -0.64
C THR A 958 -1.03 -46.34 -2.00
N ALA A 959 0.23 -46.19 -2.41
CA ALA A 959 0.56 -45.71 -3.76
C ALA A 959 0.12 -46.69 -4.85
N LEU A 960 0.12 -47.99 -4.55
CA LEU A 960 -0.41 -49.02 -5.45
C LEU A 960 -1.95 -49.09 -5.41
N ASP A 961 -2.59 -48.74 -4.29
CA ASP A 961 -4.06 -48.75 -4.15
C ASP A 961 -4.73 -47.46 -4.69
N ALA A 962 -4.07 -46.30 -4.50
CA ALA A 962 -4.49 -45.00 -5.03
C ALA A 962 -4.18 -44.82 -6.53
N GLY A 963 -3.43 -45.74 -7.15
CA GLY A 963 -3.20 -45.76 -8.60
C GLY A 963 -4.48 -45.93 -9.43
N GLY A 964 -5.58 -46.36 -8.81
CA GLY A 964 -6.88 -46.48 -9.47
C GLY A 964 -7.57 -45.13 -9.76
N THR A 965 -7.44 -44.13 -8.89
CA THR A 965 -8.04 -42.81 -9.11
C THR A 965 -7.24 -41.98 -10.10
N ALA A 966 -5.90 -42.01 -10.01
CA ALA A 966 -5.03 -41.32 -10.97
C ALA A 966 -5.22 -41.80 -12.41
N ALA A 967 -5.56 -43.08 -12.64
CA ALA A 967 -5.87 -43.60 -13.97
C ALA A 967 -7.25 -43.15 -14.48
N VAL A 968 -8.24 -43.02 -13.58
CA VAL A 968 -9.60 -42.56 -13.91
C VAL A 968 -9.63 -41.05 -14.15
N ASP A 969 -8.98 -40.28 -13.29
CA ASP A 969 -8.84 -38.84 -13.42
C ASP A 969 -7.98 -38.50 -14.66
N ALA A 970 -6.86 -39.19 -14.88
CA ALA A 970 -6.08 -39.00 -16.10
C ALA A 970 -6.86 -39.42 -17.37
N ALA A 971 -7.76 -40.40 -17.29
CA ALA A 971 -8.65 -40.72 -18.42
C ALA A 971 -9.67 -39.61 -18.69
N SER A 972 -10.24 -39.01 -17.63
CA SER A 972 -11.12 -37.86 -17.73
C SER A 972 -10.38 -36.62 -18.27
N ASP A 973 -9.20 -36.31 -17.74
CA ASP A 973 -8.34 -35.21 -18.17
C ASP A 973 -7.89 -35.39 -19.62
N ALA A 974 -7.62 -36.62 -20.06
CA ALA A 974 -7.31 -36.93 -21.44
C ALA A 974 -8.50 -36.63 -22.38
N GLU A 975 -9.72 -37.04 -22.02
CA GLU A 975 -10.92 -36.73 -22.82
C GLU A 975 -11.24 -35.23 -22.82
N GLN A 976 -11.06 -34.54 -21.69
CA GLN A 976 -11.24 -33.10 -21.59
C GLN A 976 -10.20 -32.33 -22.42
N ALA A 977 -8.91 -32.67 -22.31
CA ALA A 977 -7.86 -32.05 -23.10
C ALA A 977 -8.07 -32.28 -24.61
N LYS A 978 -8.62 -33.43 -24.99
CA LYS A 978 -8.98 -33.74 -26.39
C LYS A 978 -10.15 -32.88 -26.88
N ALA A 979 -11.20 -32.73 -26.09
CA ALA A 979 -12.32 -31.84 -26.42
C ALA A 979 -11.86 -30.37 -26.51
N GLU A 980 -10.98 -29.94 -25.61
CA GLU A 980 -10.39 -28.59 -25.62
C GLU A 980 -9.53 -28.38 -26.88
N LEU A 981 -8.73 -29.37 -27.28
CA LEU A 981 -7.97 -29.32 -28.54
C LEU A 981 -8.86 -29.19 -29.77
N GLU A 982 -10.00 -29.88 -29.82
CA GLU A 982 -10.96 -29.76 -30.92
C GLU A 982 -11.54 -28.34 -31.01
N VAL A 983 -11.97 -27.78 -29.88
CA VAL A 983 -12.48 -26.39 -29.82
C VAL A 983 -11.40 -25.38 -30.20
N LEU A 984 -10.18 -25.53 -29.66
CA LEU A 984 -9.06 -24.64 -29.97
C LEU A 984 -8.62 -24.76 -31.43
N ALA A 985 -8.66 -25.95 -32.02
CA ALA A 985 -8.40 -26.15 -33.45
C ALA A 985 -9.41 -25.39 -34.30
N GLU A 986 -10.71 -25.54 -33.99
CA GLU A 986 -11.78 -24.84 -34.72
C GLU A 986 -11.65 -23.31 -34.59
N GLN A 987 -11.41 -22.81 -33.38
CA GLN A 987 -11.17 -21.39 -33.13
C GLN A 987 -9.94 -20.86 -33.86
N TYR A 988 -8.82 -21.60 -33.84
CA TYR A 988 -7.61 -21.21 -34.57
C TYR A 988 -7.87 -21.13 -36.07
N ILE A 989 -8.52 -22.15 -36.65
CA ILE A 989 -8.88 -22.17 -38.08
C ILE A 989 -9.77 -20.97 -38.42
N LEU A 990 -10.78 -20.68 -37.61
CA LEU A 990 -11.68 -19.55 -37.79
C LEU A 990 -10.93 -18.22 -37.73
N LYS A 991 -10.14 -17.99 -36.67
CA LYS A 991 -9.37 -16.75 -36.48
C LYS A 991 -8.35 -16.54 -37.58
N ARG A 992 -7.68 -17.60 -38.01
CA ARG A 992 -6.73 -17.55 -39.12
C ARG A 992 -7.41 -17.26 -40.45
N ALA A 993 -8.58 -17.86 -40.71
CA ALA A 993 -9.38 -17.58 -41.89
C ALA A 993 -9.88 -16.12 -41.91
N GLN A 994 -10.32 -15.60 -40.76
CA GLN A 994 -10.71 -14.19 -40.59
C GLN A 994 -9.53 -13.25 -40.86
N ALA A 995 -8.36 -13.51 -40.25
CA ALA A 995 -7.16 -12.71 -40.47
C ALA A 995 -6.70 -12.72 -41.94
N LEU A 996 -6.64 -13.89 -42.59
CA LEU A 996 -6.25 -14.00 -43.99
C LEU A 996 -7.22 -13.29 -44.92
N THR A 997 -8.52 -13.43 -44.68
CA THR A 997 -9.56 -12.78 -45.49
C THR A 997 -9.52 -11.26 -45.33
N LEU A 998 -9.32 -10.79 -44.09
CA LEU A 998 -9.20 -9.36 -43.80
C LEU A 998 -7.92 -8.77 -44.39
N LYS A 999 -6.80 -9.48 -44.28
CA LYS A 999 -5.53 -9.08 -44.92
C LYS A 999 -5.68 -8.93 -46.43
N TRP A 1000 -6.30 -9.93 -47.08
CA TRP A 1000 -6.58 -9.85 -48.51
C TRP A 1000 -7.53 -8.70 -48.88
N ALA A 1001 -8.54 -8.42 -48.04
CA ALA A 1001 -9.46 -7.30 -48.24
C ALA A 1001 -8.76 -5.94 -48.08
N ILE A 1002 -7.88 -5.79 -47.08
CA ILE A 1002 -7.05 -4.58 -46.88
C ILE A 1002 -6.13 -4.37 -48.07
N GLU A 1003 -5.46 -5.43 -48.55
CA GLU A 1003 -4.52 -5.37 -49.67
C GLU A 1003 -5.23 -4.98 -50.97
N LYS A 1004 -6.36 -5.62 -51.26
CA LYS A 1004 -7.22 -5.29 -52.42
C LYS A 1004 -7.86 -3.90 -52.32
N TYR A 1005 -8.13 -3.39 -51.13
CA TYR A 1005 -8.62 -2.03 -50.91
C TYR A 1005 -7.50 -1.00 -51.13
N ARG A 1006 -6.30 -1.24 -50.58
CA ARG A 1006 -5.11 -0.38 -50.78
C ARG A 1006 -4.66 -0.32 -52.23
N GLU A 1007 -4.68 -1.43 -52.96
CA GLU A 1007 -4.39 -1.48 -54.40
C GLU A 1007 -5.38 -0.63 -55.23
N ARG A 1008 -6.64 -0.54 -54.78
CA ARG A 1008 -7.70 0.21 -55.45
C ARG A 1008 -7.80 1.69 -55.01
N HIS A 1009 -7.23 2.05 -53.86
CA HIS A 1009 -7.35 3.38 -53.23
C HIS A 1009 -5.97 3.95 -52.82
N GLN A 1010 -4.98 3.96 -53.71
CA GLN A 1010 -3.70 4.65 -53.44
C GLN A 1010 -3.97 6.05 -52.88
N ASP A 1011 -3.38 6.35 -51.72
CA ASP A 1011 -3.68 7.56 -50.94
C ASP A 1011 -3.56 8.81 -51.82
N PRO A 1012 -4.65 9.58 -52.03
CA PRO A 1012 -4.63 10.79 -52.86
C PRO A 1012 -3.51 11.76 -52.48
N LEU A 1013 -3.11 11.78 -51.20
CA LEU A 1013 -2.00 12.58 -50.70
C LEU A 1013 -0.66 12.11 -51.26
N LEU A 1014 -0.37 10.80 -51.27
CA LEU A 1014 0.91 10.27 -51.75
C LEU A 1014 1.05 10.34 -53.26
N LEU A 1015 -0.05 10.17 -54.00
CA LEU A 1015 -0.08 10.41 -55.44
C LEU A 1015 0.27 11.87 -55.73
N ARG A 1016 -0.42 12.81 -55.05
CA ARG A 1016 -0.15 14.23 -55.23
C ARG A 1016 1.26 14.63 -54.78
N ALA A 1017 1.73 14.12 -53.66
CA ALA A 1017 3.11 14.33 -53.20
C ALA A 1017 4.13 13.74 -54.18
N GLY A 1018 3.82 12.62 -54.84
CA GLY A 1018 4.64 12.04 -55.90
C GLY A 1018 4.72 12.94 -57.13
N ASP A 1019 3.59 13.50 -57.56
CA ASP A 1019 3.54 14.45 -58.68
C ASP A 1019 4.34 15.72 -58.36
N LEU A 1020 4.10 16.32 -57.18
CA LEU A 1020 4.83 17.50 -56.71
C LEU A 1020 6.33 17.22 -56.56
N PHE A 1021 6.70 16.05 -56.04
CA PHE A 1021 8.10 15.64 -55.90
C PHE A 1021 8.77 15.45 -57.27
N SER A 1022 8.05 14.95 -58.27
CA SER A 1022 8.55 14.85 -59.64
C SER A 1022 8.83 16.23 -60.22
N ILE A 1023 7.92 17.19 -60.04
CA ILE A 1023 8.10 18.58 -60.50
C ILE A 1023 9.31 19.21 -59.79
N LEU A 1024 9.37 19.14 -58.45
CA LEU A 1024 10.45 19.73 -57.64
C LEU A 1024 11.83 19.14 -58.00
N THR A 1025 11.89 17.86 -58.34
CA THR A 1025 13.14 17.18 -58.73
C THR A 1025 13.46 17.28 -60.23
N ALA A 1026 12.70 18.07 -60.99
CA ALA A 1026 12.80 18.18 -62.45
C ALA A 1026 12.75 16.82 -63.17
N GLY A 1027 11.92 15.90 -62.66
CA GLY A 1027 11.69 14.57 -63.23
C GLY A 1027 12.69 13.49 -62.81
N ARG A 1028 13.71 13.77 -61.98
CA ARG A 1028 14.69 12.78 -61.51
C ARG A 1028 14.05 11.65 -60.69
N TYR A 1029 12.93 11.95 -60.03
CA TYR A 1029 12.07 10.97 -59.38
C TYR A 1029 10.70 10.99 -60.04
N ALA A 1030 10.24 9.82 -60.49
CA ALA A 1030 9.00 9.66 -61.24
C ALA A 1030 7.77 9.47 -60.34
N ALA A 1031 7.94 8.88 -59.16
CA ALA A 1031 6.84 8.62 -58.22
C ALA A 1031 7.36 8.32 -56.81
N LEU A 1032 6.43 8.31 -55.84
CA LEU A 1032 6.64 7.76 -54.50
C LEU A 1032 5.91 6.43 -54.36
N ARG A 1033 6.54 5.48 -53.65
CA ARG A 1033 5.99 4.14 -53.38
C ARG A 1033 6.21 3.80 -51.92
N VAL A 1034 5.32 3.01 -51.36
CA VAL A 1034 5.44 2.48 -50.01
C VAL A 1034 5.81 1.01 -50.10
N ASP A 1035 6.90 0.64 -49.46
CA ASP A 1035 7.27 -0.76 -49.24
C ASP A 1035 6.72 -1.21 -47.88
N ALA A 1036 5.90 -2.25 -47.89
CA ALA A 1036 5.14 -2.74 -46.74
C ALA A 1036 5.58 -4.15 -46.29
N ASP A 1037 6.65 -4.71 -46.87
CA ASP A 1037 7.10 -6.08 -46.56
C ASP A 1037 7.81 -6.18 -45.19
N GLY A 1038 8.00 -5.06 -44.48
CA GLY A 1038 8.57 -4.97 -43.14
C GLY A 1038 7.57 -4.62 -42.02
N SER A 1039 8.02 -4.72 -40.76
CA SER A 1039 7.22 -4.37 -39.56
C SER A 1039 6.81 -2.90 -39.48
N VAL A 1040 7.47 -2.02 -40.25
CA VAL A 1040 7.14 -0.61 -40.41
C VAL A 1040 7.16 -0.29 -41.91
N PRO A 1041 6.08 0.29 -42.47
CA PRO A 1041 6.06 0.68 -43.88
C PRO A 1041 7.11 1.77 -44.15
N ARG A 1042 7.83 1.67 -45.26
CA ARG A 1042 8.89 2.62 -45.65
C ARG A 1042 8.54 3.35 -46.94
N LEU A 1043 8.77 4.66 -46.97
CA LEU A 1043 8.59 5.47 -48.18
C LEU A 1043 9.85 5.41 -49.05
N LEU A 1044 9.66 5.11 -50.34
CA LEU A 1044 10.70 4.96 -51.34
C LEU A 1044 10.42 5.89 -52.53
N GLY A 1045 11.46 6.58 -53.00
CA GLY A 1045 11.41 7.33 -54.25
C GLY A 1045 11.73 6.42 -55.44
N LEU A 1046 10.85 6.39 -56.43
CA LEU A 1046 11.08 5.71 -57.70
C LEU A 1046 11.81 6.67 -58.64
N ARG A 1047 13.00 6.30 -59.13
CA ARG A 1047 13.73 7.11 -60.13
C ARG A 1047 13.03 7.12 -61.49
N ASP A 1048 13.47 8.05 -62.34
CA ASP A 1048 13.06 8.20 -63.74
C ASP A 1048 13.13 6.91 -64.59
N ASP A 1049 14.07 6.01 -64.27
CA ASP A 1049 14.21 4.68 -64.89
C ASP A 1049 13.06 3.70 -64.57
N ARG A 1050 12.14 4.06 -63.67
CA ARG A 1050 11.00 3.28 -63.18
C ARG A 1050 11.37 1.89 -62.65
N ARG A 1051 12.62 1.70 -62.21
CA ARG A 1051 13.12 0.43 -61.66
C ARG A 1051 13.87 0.63 -60.35
N THR A 1052 14.62 1.71 -60.24
CA THR A 1052 15.45 1.98 -59.08
C THR A 1052 14.62 2.62 -57.98
N MET A 1053 14.55 1.92 -56.84
CA MET A 1053 13.90 2.38 -55.62
C MET A 1053 14.96 2.94 -54.66
N VAL A 1054 14.79 4.18 -54.23
CA VAL A 1054 15.72 4.86 -53.32
C VAL A 1054 15.01 5.18 -52.01
N GLU A 1055 15.58 4.71 -50.91
CA GLU A 1055 15.10 5.05 -49.56
C GLU A 1055 15.42 6.50 -49.21
N VAL A 1056 14.55 7.15 -48.42
CA VAL A 1056 14.72 8.57 -48.03
C VAL A 1056 16.09 8.84 -47.38
N GLY A 1057 16.59 7.92 -46.56
CA GLY A 1057 17.91 8.03 -45.92
C GLY A 1057 19.10 7.98 -46.90
N ALA A 1058 18.89 7.53 -48.14
CA ALA A 1058 19.89 7.45 -49.19
C ALA A 1058 19.80 8.62 -50.21
N MET A 1059 18.85 9.54 -50.02
CA MET A 1059 18.71 10.74 -50.85
C MET A 1059 19.68 11.85 -50.40
N SER A 1060 20.09 12.73 -51.32
CA SER A 1060 20.87 13.91 -50.94
C SER A 1060 20.02 14.89 -50.14
N GLU A 1061 20.65 15.69 -49.28
CA GLU A 1061 19.96 16.61 -48.36
C GLU A 1061 18.95 17.53 -49.07
N GLY A 1062 19.33 18.14 -50.21
CA GLY A 1062 18.41 18.95 -51.00
C GLY A 1062 17.26 18.16 -51.66
N THR A 1063 17.49 16.89 -52.03
CA THR A 1063 16.42 16.01 -52.55
C THR A 1063 15.44 15.63 -51.45
N THR A 1064 15.95 15.41 -50.23
CA THR A 1064 15.14 15.11 -49.05
C THR A 1064 14.28 16.32 -48.65
N ASP A 1065 14.84 17.53 -48.69
CA ASP A 1065 14.08 18.77 -48.46
C ASP A 1065 12.96 18.94 -49.50
N GLN A 1066 13.21 18.60 -50.77
CA GLN A 1066 12.18 18.58 -51.83
C GLN A 1066 11.08 17.54 -51.60
N LEU A 1067 11.43 16.35 -51.11
CA LEU A 1067 10.45 15.32 -50.74
C LEU A 1067 9.55 15.79 -49.60
N PHE A 1068 10.15 16.39 -48.57
CA PHE A 1068 9.41 16.93 -47.44
C PHE A 1068 8.50 18.08 -47.86
N LEU A 1069 8.97 18.96 -48.75
CA LEU A 1069 8.16 20.02 -49.32
C LEU A 1069 6.98 19.46 -50.10
N ALA A 1070 7.20 18.45 -50.95
CA ALA A 1070 6.13 17.80 -51.71
C ALA A 1070 5.04 17.18 -50.81
N LEU A 1071 5.44 16.48 -49.75
CA LEU A 1071 4.51 15.90 -48.77
C LEU A 1071 3.73 16.98 -48.01
N ARG A 1072 4.38 18.06 -47.59
CA ARG A 1072 3.76 19.16 -46.87
C ARG A 1072 2.79 19.95 -47.73
N LEU A 1073 3.14 20.21 -48.99
CA LEU A 1073 2.26 20.91 -49.93
C LEU A 1073 1.06 20.04 -50.36
N ALA A 1074 1.24 18.74 -50.52
CA ALA A 1074 0.12 17.83 -50.77
C ALA A 1074 -0.87 17.81 -49.58
N ALA A 1075 -0.38 17.81 -48.34
CA ALA A 1075 -1.21 17.89 -47.14
C ALA A 1075 -1.90 19.27 -46.98
N LEU A 1076 -1.21 20.35 -47.36
CA LEU A 1076 -1.76 21.70 -47.41
C LEU A 1076 -2.92 21.79 -48.41
N GLU A 1077 -2.73 21.32 -49.64
CA GLU A 1077 -3.79 21.30 -50.66
C GLU A 1077 -5.01 20.49 -50.23
N GLN A 1078 -4.80 19.37 -49.53
CA GLN A 1078 -5.89 18.58 -48.98
C GLN A 1078 -6.65 19.33 -47.88
N SER A 1079 -5.94 20.06 -47.01
CA SER A 1079 -6.55 20.89 -45.96
C SER A 1079 -7.38 22.04 -46.54
N VAL A 1080 -6.88 22.66 -47.62
CA VAL A 1080 -7.59 23.69 -48.40
C VAL A 1080 -8.84 23.10 -49.07
N LYS A 1081 -8.74 21.93 -49.72
CA LYS A 1081 -9.90 21.22 -50.29
C LYS A 1081 -10.93 20.81 -49.24
N ALA A 1082 -10.51 20.54 -48.01
CA ALA A 1082 -11.39 20.25 -46.87
C ALA A 1082 -12.05 21.51 -46.27
N GLY A 1083 -11.78 22.70 -46.81
CA GLY A 1083 -12.42 23.97 -46.43
C GLY A 1083 -11.64 24.82 -45.43
N VAL A 1084 -10.38 24.47 -45.13
CA VAL A 1084 -9.47 25.28 -44.29
C VAL A 1084 -8.60 26.17 -45.19
N ASN A 1085 -9.14 27.32 -45.58
CA ASN A 1085 -8.49 28.26 -46.50
C ASN A 1085 -7.74 29.34 -45.71
N LEU A 1086 -6.58 29.00 -45.15
CA LEU A 1086 -5.68 29.93 -44.44
C LEU A 1086 -4.44 30.27 -45.29
N PRO A 1087 -3.88 31.48 -45.15
CA PRO A 1087 -2.69 31.89 -45.90
C PRO A 1087 -1.50 31.03 -45.50
N PHE A 1088 -0.75 30.58 -46.51
CA PHE A 1088 0.46 29.79 -46.39
C PHE A 1088 1.68 30.72 -46.32
N LEU A 1089 2.41 30.67 -45.20
CA LEU A 1089 3.64 31.42 -44.98
C LEU A 1089 4.84 30.51 -45.26
N ALA A 1090 5.74 30.96 -46.13
CA ALA A 1090 6.95 30.24 -46.48
C ALA A 1090 8.16 31.12 -46.16
N ASP A 1091 8.98 30.73 -45.18
CA ASP A 1091 10.18 31.48 -44.76
C ASP A 1091 11.45 30.77 -45.26
N ASP A 1092 12.12 31.37 -46.24
CA ASP A 1092 13.41 30.94 -46.80
C ASP A 1092 13.47 29.42 -47.16
N LEU A 1093 12.37 28.87 -47.69
CA LEU A 1093 12.24 27.43 -48.01
C LEU A 1093 13.21 26.92 -49.10
N PHE A 1094 13.77 27.81 -49.93
CA PHE A 1094 14.62 27.44 -51.08
C PHE A 1094 16.12 27.68 -50.87
N VAL A 1095 16.57 27.92 -49.64
CA VAL A 1095 17.99 28.17 -49.33
C VAL A 1095 18.93 27.05 -49.82
N ASN A 1096 18.46 25.79 -49.82
CA ASN A 1096 19.24 24.63 -50.25
C ASN A 1096 18.98 24.22 -51.71
N PHE A 1097 18.22 25.01 -52.48
CA PHE A 1097 17.84 24.70 -53.85
C PHE A 1097 18.77 25.45 -54.80
N ASP A 1098 19.23 24.77 -55.86
CA ASP A 1098 19.86 25.44 -57.00
C ASP A 1098 18.80 26.19 -57.82
N ASP A 1099 19.22 27.03 -58.77
CA ASP A 1099 18.31 27.88 -59.54
C ASP A 1099 17.22 27.08 -60.29
N GLU A 1100 17.56 25.91 -60.84
CA GLU A 1100 16.62 25.03 -61.55
C GLU A 1100 15.55 24.47 -60.59
N ARG A 1101 15.97 24.07 -59.38
CA ARG A 1101 15.06 23.58 -58.34
C ARG A 1101 14.24 24.69 -57.70
N ALA A 1102 14.80 25.88 -57.54
CA ALA A 1102 14.09 27.05 -57.06
C ALA A 1102 13.01 27.48 -58.06
N GLU A 1103 13.31 27.42 -59.37
CA GLU A 1103 12.34 27.66 -60.43
C GLU A 1103 11.18 26.64 -60.37
N ALA A 1104 11.49 25.35 -60.23
CA ALA A 1104 10.48 24.31 -60.02
C ALA A 1104 9.68 24.52 -58.73
N GLY A 1105 10.33 24.96 -57.66
CA GLY A 1105 9.71 25.32 -56.39
C GLY A 1105 8.69 26.45 -56.53
N PHE A 1106 9.05 27.53 -57.21
CA PHE A 1106 8.13 28.64 -57.46
C PHE A 1106 6.98 28.25 -58.39
N ARG A 1107 7.17 27.34 -59.35
CA ARG A 1107 6.06 26.81 -60.17
C ARG A 1107 5.04 26.07 -59.29
N VAL A 1108 5.52 25.24 -58.36
CA VAL A 1108 4.65 24.53 -57.41
C VAL A 1108 3.96 25.50 -56.44
N LEU A 1109 4.67 26.49 -55.91
CA LEU A 1109 4.05 27.50 -55.03
C LEU A 1109 3.03 28.36 -55.77
N ALA A 1110 3.24 28.65 -57.06
CA ALA A 1110 2.26 29.33 -57.90
C ALA A 1110 0.99 28.49 -58.08
N GLU A 1111 1.11 27.17 -58.24
CA GLU A 1111 -0.05 26.26 -58.31
C GLU A 1111 -0.84 26.23 -57.00
N VAL A 1112 -0.13 26.19 -55.86
CA VAL A 1112 -0.76 26.28 -54.53
C VAL A 1112 -1.42 27.66 -54.33
N ALA A 1113 -0.80 28.71 -54.86
CA ALA A 1113 -1.27 30.09 -54.77
C ALA A 1113 -2.59 30.34 -55.53
N CYS A 1114 -3.02 29.43 -56.41
CA CYS A 1114 -4.36 29.46 -57.02
C CYS A 1114 -5.47 29.06 -56.03
N SER A 1115 -5.12 28.32 -54.97
CA SER A 1115 -6.07 27.76 -54.01
C SER A 1115 -6.02 28.44 -52.64
N THR A 1116 -4.88 29.00 -52.25
CA THR A 1116 -4.72 29.78 -51.01
C THR A 1116 -3.65 30.86 -51.17
N GLN A 1117 -3.71 31.93 -50.38
CA GLN A 1117 -2.69 32.98 -50.43
C GLN A 1117 -1.32 32.43 -50.00
N VAL A 1118 -0.26 32.71 -50.76
CA VAL A 1118 1.11 32.33 -50.41
C VAL A 1118 1.94 33.58 -50.13
N LEU A 1119 2.48 33.68 -48.92
CA LEU A 1119 3.40 34.75 -48.49
C LEU A 1119 4.81 34.15 -48.35
N PHE A 1120 5.67 34.41 -49.34
CA PHE A 1120 7.03 33.89 -49.40
C PHE A 1120 8.03 34.94 -48.93
N PHE A 1121 8.68 34.71 -47.80
CA PHE A 1121 9.71 35.57 -47.23
C PHE A 1121 11.08 35.11 -47.72
N THR A 1122 11.88 36.05 -48.24
CA THR A 1122 13.27 35.74 -48.57
C THR A 1122 14.22 36.93 -48.46
N HIS A 1123 15.49 36.63 -48.20
CA HIS A 1123 16.59 37.59 -48.25
C HIS A 1123 17.42 37.52 -49.54
N HIS A 1124 17.16 36.55 -50.42
CA HIS A 1124 17.97 36.32 -51.61
C HIS A 1124 17.41 37.07 -52.83
N PRO A 1125 18.15 38.04 -53.40
CA PRO A 1125 17.67 38.80 -54.56
C PRO A 1125 17.42 37.91 -55.79
N HIS A 1126 18.24 36.89 -56.01
CA HIS A 1126 18.10 35.99 -57.16
C HIS A 1126 16.79 35.19 -57.12
N LEU A 1127 16.30 34.79 -55.93
CA LEU A 1127 15.01 34.10 -55.79
C LEU A 1127 13.83 35.01 -56.16
N VAL A 1128 13.95 36.33 -55.93
CA VAL A 1128 12.93 37.29 -56.37
C VAL A 1128 12.86 37.35 -57.89
N GLU A 1129 14.01 37.37 -58.56
CA GLU A 1129 14.08 37.39 -60.03
C GLU A 1129 13.62 36.05 -60.65
N ILE A 1130 13.93 34.92 -60.02
CA ILE A 1130 13.40 33.60 -60.43
C ILE A 1130 11.87 33.54 -60.21
N ALA A 1131 11.35 34.05 -59.09
CA ALA A 1131 9.92 34.10 -58.87
C ALA A 1131 9.23 34.96 -59.96
N LYS A 1132 9.80 36.12 -60.30
CA LYS A 1132 9.30 36.99 -61.39
C LYS A 1132 9.33 36.29 -62.74
N SER A 1133 10.39 35.55 -63.07
CA SER A 1133 10.46 34.84 -64.35
C SER A 1133 9.44 33.71 -64.44
N VAL A 1134 9.08 33.08 -63.32
CA VAL A 1134 8.11 31.98 -63.25
C VAL A 1134 6.66 32.46 -63.33
N VAL A 1135 6.26 33.45 -62.53
CA VAL A 1135 4.86 33.94 -62.53
C VAL A 1135 4.59 35.07 -63.52
N GLY A 1136 5.63 35.79 -63.96
CA GLY A 1136 5.53 36.96 -64.83
C GLY A 1136 5.41 38.28 -64.06
N ASP A 1137 5.92 39.37 -64.63
CA ASP A 1137 6.00 40.69 -63.96
C ASP A 1137 4.61 41.23 -63.55
N ASP A 1138 3.59 41.01 -64.37
CA ASP A 1138 2.19 41.43 -64.09
C ASP A 1138 1.51 40.57 -63.02
N LEU A 1139 2.03 39.36 -62.74
CA LEU A 1139 1.49 38.42 -61.74
C LEU A 1139 2.33 38.37 -60.44
N HIS A 1140 3.52 38.99 -60.43
CA HIS A 1140 4.39 39.09 -59.25
C HIS A 1140 3.96 40.20 -58.28
N SER A 1141 3.76 39.87 -57.00
CA SER A 1141 3.60 40.86 -55.92
C SER A 1141 4.87 40.95 -55.12
N LYS A 1142 5.53 42.11 -55.07
CA LYS A 1142 6.70 42.34 -54.23
C LYS A 1142 6.38 43.31 -53.10
N CYS A 1143 6.66 42.90 -51.87
CA CYS A 1143 6.68 43.78 -50.71
C CYS A 1143 8.13 43.92 -50.23
N GLU A 1144 8.63 45.15 -50.08
CA GLU A 1144 9.96 45.39 -49.55
C GLU A 1144 9.89 45.81 -48.07
N LEU A 1145 10.64 45.12 -47.22
CA LEU A 1145 10.82 45.50 -45.82
C LEU A 1145 11.96 46.52 -45.74
N ALA A 1146 11.64 47.75 -45.31
CA ALA A 1146 12.60 48.83 -45.07
C ALA A 1146 13.43 48.56 -43.82
#